data_AF-A0AB37DBA9-F1
#
_entry.id   AF-A0AB37DBA9-F1
#
_cell.length_a   1.000
_cell.length_b   1.000
_cell.length_c   1.000
_cell.angle_alpha   90.00
_cell.angle_beta   90.00
_cell.angle_gamma   90.00
#
_symmetry.space_group_name_H-M   'P 1'
#
loop_
_entity.id
_entity.type
_entity.pdbx_description
1 polymer ?
#
loop_
_entity_poly.entity_id
_entity_poly.type
_entity_poly.pdbx_seq_one_letter_code
_entity_poly.pdbx_strand_id
1 'polypeptide(L)'
;MKVHSNFTGPKSKKHLIAFSCATALASFAFIARPAFAEEAKVDNSSNLDTTAATTANVETTSDLVETKVVEAPATTEKAASTESTTNVSEQATTSTASSETASETASTTASESQAPAESASGQTREAVTTDRATNEATSANETSNSETNVTGGQYYSDAYGHWHYKDASGKDLTGPQTIDGVKVYFRDSGVQVKGEFAWDGHYYDKDSGALVTNNYVINYNDFPITNSYVDENGNKVIGSKEINGVWNYFDYNGRQLKDRFDPNGRYYDKDGKLTDLGINRYFQISNHWYYIGSEGKILKGPQTIDGIKVFFDEDGKQVKGNFAKDNHYYDKDSGELVTNNYANIYSSTYYLDENGYKVTGHKEINGIWNYFDNYGEQVKDRFAPNGYYYDKEGKQVDFGTNRYFELDGKWYYAGNDGAILKGAQTIDGVQVYFDSDGRQIKGKFVRDSSDYKYRYYDKDSGALVKSQYIIDYNKNTQKYERYYVDENGIRVSGPQTISGASVYFSNYDGHQLFNDFGDGHYYNHYGNFTDLGTNRYVQIGENWYYVGNDGKILTGEQTIDNAHVYFDRSGKQVKGGFDNNQQFHDKDSGNLVTNRFVTSNGKIYFIGSDSRAVKGATVIDNIEYLFDKNTGEQIKGGFVDYSDKLISKENYNYNNDPVKFYEKDTGALVKDKYFTVNGKWYYSDNKGKILKGPQTVHGVQVYFDRYNGQQIKGTFADDGYFYDKNSGAKVDLGTSRYVQVNDNWYYIGNDGKTLKGDKTIDGIQVHFDTKTGQQIKGGFADKDGKLVIKEKYHLSGTPMRYYDKDSGALVKDQYFSHDGKWYYADAEGNILKGSQTIDGVQVYFDSYGVQAKDAIAEGYYYDKDSGARHEVPRNQFIKADGKLYYFDSEKQYSNYRTINGKRYYIKDDGEVLRGSFDRYDNPPYFDDETGAAVEKPGFIKSGDNWYYVDEKGNKASGLKEIDGKLYYFSYNPTNKYETHKQIRGALGKPNWFFYSYNTDTKKPEDNPAYYFDAETGAAVTNQFVNWKGNWYYFSNDGKALLFDQVINGQHLYFNYEGKQVKGNFVTDYKGTRYYDENSGELVTNQTRTINGVTYHFDENGRTNQL
;
A
#
# COMPACT_ATOMS: atom_id res chain seq x y z
N MET A 1 -26.32 67.65 4.12
CA MET A 1 -26.16 69.11 4.30
C MET A 1 -26.10 69.39 5.79
N LYS A 2 -25.00 69.97 6.32
CA LYS A 2 -24.73 70.26 7.76
C LYS A 2 -24.62 68.98 8.66
N VAL A 3 -23.54 68.75 9.45
CA VAL A 3 -22.94 69.50 10.61
C VAL A 3 -23.73 69.19 11.90
N HIS A 4 -23.17 68.80 13.05
CA HIS A 4 -21.89 69.18 13.69
C HIS A 4 -20.98 68.01 14.17
N SER A 5 -19.76 68.36 14.59
CA SER A 5 -18.77 67.53 15.32
C SER A 5 -18.62 68.01 16.77
N ASN A 6 -18.07 67.18 17.66
CA ASN A 6 -17.30 67.65 18.82
C ASN A 6 -16.19 66.66 19.21
N PHE A 7 -15.11 67.17 19.81
CA PHE A 7 -13.82 66.49 19.99
C PHE A 7 -13.38 66.51 21.47
N THR A 8 -12.86 65.39 21.98
CA THR A 8 -11.88 65.35 23.09
C THR A 8 -10.92 64.19 22.90
N GLY A 9 -9.61 64.48 22.82
CA GLY A 9 -8.53 63.49 22.82
C GLY A 9 -7.98 63.22 24.24
N PRO A 10 -6.73 62.70 24.42
CA PRO A 10 -5.64 62.63 23.44
C PRO A 10 -5.10 61.20 23.15
N LYS A 11 -4.06 61.13 22.30
CA LYS A 11 -3.36 59.91 21.86
C LYS A 11 -2.53 59.27 22.98
N SER A 12 -2.42 57.94 22.97
CA SER A 12 -1.10 57.28 22.85
C SER A 12 -1.23 55.81 22.40
N LYS A 13 -0.16 55.25 21.84
CA LYS A 13 -0.06 53.84 21.43
C LYS A 13 0.23 52.95 22.65
N LYS A 14 -0.40 51.78 22.76
CA LYS A 14 0.12 50.70 23.62
C LYS A 14 1.15 49.88 22.85
N HIS A 15 2.38 49.86 23.34
CA HIS A 15 3.27 48.71 23.17
C HIS A 15 2.87 47.62 24.18
N LEU A 16 3.11 46.36 23.85
CA LEU A 16 3.42 45.23 24.74
C LEU A 16 3.79 44.05 23.81
N ILE A 17 5.06 43.95 23.41
CA ILE A 17 6.17 43.24 24.10
C ILE A 17 6.28 41.80 23.59
N ALA A 18 7.51 41.41 23.24
CA ALA A 18 7.91 40.06 22.89
C ALA A 18 9.18 39.70 23.66
N PHE A 19 9.42 38.40 23.83
CA PHE A 19 10.73 37.79 24.08
C PHE A 19 10.90 36.76 22.94
N SER A 20 11.92 36.80 22.06
CA SER A 20 13.37 36.71 22.28
C SER A 20 13.74 35.37 22.92
N CYS A 21 14.63 34.52 22.40
CA CYS A 21 15.85 34.70 21.58
C CYS A 21 16.13 33.39 20.80
N ALA A 22 17.18 33.23 19.96
CA ALA A 22 17.92 34.13 19.06
C ALA A 22 18.91 33.27 18.26
N THR A 23 19.21 33.62 17.02
CA THR A 23 20.36 33.10 16.25
C THR A 23 21.05 34.24 15.55
N ALA A 24 22.37 34.32 15.69
CA ALA A 24 23.19 35.37 15.10
C ALA A 24 23.74 34.92 13.74
N LEU A 25 23.63 35.79 12.74
CA LEU A 25 24.41 35.75 11.51
C LEU A 25 24.87 37.17 11.21
N ALA A 26 26.17 37.33 10.93
CA ALA A 26 26.79 38.62 10.69
C ALA A 26 27.66 38.56 9.45
N SER A 27 27.48 39.53 8.52
CA SER A 27 28.42 39.98 7.48
C SER A 27 28.95 38.93 6.47
N PHE A 28 29.11 39.18 5.16
CA PHE A 28 29.32 40.41 4.38
C PHE A 28 28.49 40.30 3.07
N ALA A 29 27.80 41.34 2.57
CA ALA A 29 28.22 42.59 1.91
C ALA A 29 28.19 42.52 0.35
N PHE A 30 27.92 43.66 -0.29
CA PHE A 30 27.57 43.83 -1.71
C PHE A 30 28.74 43.79 -2.70
N ILE A 31 28.45 43.66 -4.01
CA ILE A 31 28.88 44.62 -5.06
C ILE A 31 28.06 44.49 -6.37
N ALA A 32 27.90 45.63 -7.07
CA ALA A 32 27.51 45.86 -8.49
C ALA A 32 26.21 45.26 -9.11
N ARG A 33 25.24 46.18 -9.38
CA ARG A 33 24.56 46.36 -10.69
C ARG A 33 25.49 47.19 -11.62
N PRO A 34 25.27 47.44 -12.94
CA PRO A 34 24.03 47.41 -13.76
C PRO A 34 24.23 46.60 -15.10
N ALA A 35 23.50 46.72 -16.23
CA ALA A 35 22.58 47.74 -16.75
C ALA A 35 21.50 47.23 -17.75
N PHE A 36 20.64 48.15 -18.20
CA PHE A 36 19.54 47.97 -19.16
C PHE A 36 19.98 48.12 -20.63
N ALA A 37 19.30 47.42 -21.55
CA ALA A 37 18.73 47.89 -22.83
C ALA A 37 18.19 46.69 -23.64
N GLU A 38 17.28 46.79 -24.61
CA GLU A 38 16.06 47.61 -24.76
C GLU A 38 15.16 46.89 -25.81
N GLU A 39 13.87 47.22 -25.96
CA GLU A 39 12.96 46.51 -26.88
C GLU A 39 13.29 46.75 -28.37
N ALA A 40 13.23 45.69 -29.17
CA ALA A 40 12.98 45.73 -30.61
C ALA A 40 12.05 44.57 -31.01
N LYS A 41 11.29 44.71 -32.10
CA LYS A 41 10.02 43.99 -32.29
C LYS A 41 9.75 43.64 -33.76
N VAL A 42 8.85 42.66 -33.97
CA VAL A 42 7.97 42.48 -35.13
C VAL A 42 8.47 41.67 -36.36
N ASP A 43 7.56 40.78 -36.81
CA ASP A 43 7.34 40.15 -38.12
C ASP A 43 8.12 38.91 -38.61
N ASN A 44 7.63 38.36 -39.73
CA ASN A 44 7.07 37.00 -39.78
C ASN A 44 7.19 36.34 -41.18
N SER A 45 7.27 35.00 -41.18
CA SER A 45 6.87 34.07 -42.26
C SER A 45 7.78 33.84 -43.51
N SER A 46 7.51 32.68 -44.14
CA SER A 46 7.82 32.26 -45.52
C SER A 46 9.22 31.69 -45.90
N ASN A 47 9.34 30.37 -45.71
CA ASN A 47 9.47 29.33 -46.76
C ASN A 47 10.60 29.29 -47.83
N LEU A 48 10.96 28.01 -48.11
CA LEU A 48 11.41 27.38 -49.36
C LEU A 48 12.91 27.24 -49.70
N ASP A 49 13.23 25.98 -50.03
CA ASP A 49 14.32 25.40 -50.84
C ASP A 49 15.78 25.84 -50.70
N THR A 50 16.67 24.84 -50.64
CA THR A 50 17.61 24.55 -51.75
C THR A 50 18.11 23.09 -51.67
N THR A 51 18.36 22.49 -52.83
CA THR A 51 18.71 21.07 -53.02
C THR A 51 20.22 20.82 -53.18
N ALA A 52 20.64 19.58 -52.92
CA ALA A 52 21.73 18.85 -53.59
C ALA A 52 23.19 19.40 -53.59
N ALA A 53 24.00 18.77 -52.71
CA ALA A 53 25.20 17.99 -53.06
C ALA A 53 26.55 18.64 -53.45
N THR A 54 27.64 17.90 -53.16
CA THR A 54 29.04 18.03 -53.64
C THR A 54 29.84 19.23 -53.09
N THR A 55 31.18 19.18 -52.88
CA THR A 55 32.20 18.18 -53.28
C THR A 55 33.41 18.12 -52.31
N ALA A 56 34.17 17.01 -52.35
CA ALA A 56 35.63 16.88 -52.08
C ALA A 56 36.18 17.22 -50.66
N ASN A 57 37.07 16.42 -50.07
CA ASN A 57 38.43 16.16 -50.60
C ASN A 57 38.97 14.74 -50.34
N VAL A 58 39.92 14.37 -51.20
CA VAL A 58 40.90 13.27 -51.12
C VAL A 58 42.27 14.01 -51.02
N GLU A 59 43.41 13.51 -50.51
CA GLU A 59 44.14 12.28 -50.86
C GLU A 59 45.41 12.13 -49.97
N THR A 60 46.20 11.06 -50.24
CA THR A 60 47.64 10.83 -49.94
C THR A 60 47.98 10.08 -48.64
N THR A 61 48.88 9.06 -48.62
CA THR A 61 49.61 8.33 -49.71
C THR A 61 50.22 7.01 -49.18
N SER A 62 50.38 5.99 -50.05
CA SER A 62 51.50 5.00 -50.09
C SER A 62 51.75 4.05 -48.88
N ASP A 63 52.26 2.80 -48.98
CA ASP A 63 52.60 1.83 -50.08
C ASP A 63 52.97 0.45 -49.41
N LEU A 64 53.49 -0.66 -50.00
CA LEU A 64 54.03 -1.05 -51.33
C LEU A 64 53.94 -2.60 -51.50
N VAL A 65 53.53 -3.10 -52.68
CA VAL A 65 53.88 -4.38 -53.40
C VAL A 65 53.90 -5.79 -52.72
N GLU A 66 53.14 -6.71 -53.35
CA GLU A 66 53.35 -8.14 -53.71
C GLU A 66 54.36 -9.07 -52.95
N THR A 67 54.08 -10.37 -52.71
CA THR A 67 54.03 -11.43 -53.76
C THR A 67 53.56 -12.84 -53.28
N LYS A 68 53.00 -13.62 -54.22
CA LYS A 68 53.02 -15.12 -54.38
C LYS A 68 52.60 -16.09 -53.24
N VAL A 69 51.39 -16.66 -53.41
CA VAL A 69 51.10 -18.08 -53.79
C VAL A 69 52.17 -19.16 -53.53
N VAL A 70 51.81 -20.27 -52.86
CA VAL A 70 51.97 -21.69 -53.34
C VAL A 70 51.37 -22.73 -52.36
N GLU A 71 50.64 -23.72 -52.94
CA GLU A 71 50.31 -25.10 -52.53
C GLU A 71 49.84 -25.51 -51.10
N ALA A 72 48.75 -26.29 -51.08
CA ALA A 72 48.52 -27.41 -50.16
C ALA A 72 48.99 -28.72 -50.85
N PRO A 73 49.15 -29.86 -50.13
CA PRO A 73 48.09 -30.89 -50.28
C PRO A 73 47.85 -31.90 -49.13
N ALA A 74 46.57 -32.29 -49.00
CA ALA A 74 46.04 -33.67 -48.94
C ALA A 74 46.48 -34.77 -47.91
N THR A 75 45.43 -35.47 -47.41
CA THR A 75 45.32 -36.94 -47.17
C THR A 75 46.08 -37.59 -45.97
N THR A 76 45.64 -38.71 -45.36
CA THR A 76 44.53 -39.67 -45.66
C THR A 76 43.97 -40.37 -44.39
N GLU A 77 42.86 -41.11 -44.56
CA GLU A 77 42.46 -42.43 -43.95
C GLU A 77 43.28 -43.09 -42.80
N LYS A 78 42.75 -43.97 -41.91
CA LYS A 78 41.38 -44.48 -41.60
C LYS A 78 41.39 -45.56 -40.49
N ALA A 79 40.47 -45.45 -39.52
CA ALA A 79 39.80 -46.47 -38.67
C ALA A 79 40.55 -47.66 -37.98
N ALA A 80 40.01 -48.03 -36.80
CA ALA A 80 40.02 -49.36 -36.16
C ALA A 80 41.34 -49.87 -35.51
N SER A 81 41.34 -50.65 -34.42
CA SER A 81 40.28 -50.95 -33.42
C SER A 81 40.84 -51.67 -32.16
N THR A 82 40.15 -51.52 -31.02
CA THR A 82 40.02 -52.48 -29.89
C THR A 82 41.25 -53.19 -29.30
N GLU A 83 41.42 -53.04 -27.97
CA GLU A 83 41.63 -54.20 -27.08
C GLU A 83 41.03 -53.94 -25.68
N SER A 84 40.94 -54.96 -24.82
CA SER A 84 39.97 -55.00 -23.71
C SER A 84 40.46 -55.78 -22.47
N THR A 85 39.83 -55.55 -21.31
CA THR A 85 39.70 -56.49 -20.14
C THR A 85 40.98 -56.84 -19.34
N THR A 86 41.00 -57.24 -18.03
CA THR A 86 39.97 -57.42 -16.97
C THR A 86 40.56 -57.52 -15.53
N ASN A 87 39.74 -57.18 -14.52
CA ASN A 87 39.47 -57.80 -13.19
C ASN A 87 40.56 -58.32 -12.21
N VAL A 88 40.21 -58.25 -10.90
CA VAL A 88 39.99 -59.37 -9.92
C VAL A 88 39.43 -58.74 -8.61
N SER A 89 38.22 -59.06 -8.09
CA SER A 89 37.75 -60.23 -7.28
C SER A 89 38.23 -60.19 -5.79
N GLU A 90 37.48 -60.56 -4.74
CA GLU A 90 36.09 -61.05 -4.56
C GLU A 90 35.57 -60.97 -3.08
N GLN A 91 34.23 -61.06 -2.91
CA GLN A 91 33.39 -61.55 -1.76
C GLN A 91 33.79 -61.34 -0.26
N ALA A 92 32.88 -61.26 0.73
CA ALA A 92 31.44 -60.97 0.92
C ALA A 92 31.16 -61.09 2.47
N THR A 93 30.01 -60.88 3.15
CA THR A 93 28.58 -60.54 2.90
C THR A 93 28.16 -59.49 3.98
N THR A 94 26.94 -59.11 4.43
CA THR A 94 25.45 -59.22 4.19
C THR A 94 24.83 -58.03 5.01
N SER A 95 23.54 -57.63 5.08
CA SER A 95 22.21 -57.94 4.46
C SER A 95 21.19 -56.85 4.89
N THR A 96 20.07 -56.69 4.14
CA THR A 96 18.74 -56.10 4.54
C THR A 96 18.67 -54.67 5.12
N ALA A 97 17.71 -53.78 4.77
CA ALA A 97 16.70 -53.62 3.68
C ALA A 97 16.10 -52.18 3.87
N SER A 98 15.73 -51.31 2.89
CA SER A 98 14.96 -51.40 1.61
C SER A 98 13.42 -51.36 1.80
N SER A 99 12.58 -50.66 1.01
CA SER A 99 12.78 -49.69 -0.13
C SER A 99 11.45 -49.13 -0.71
N GLU A 100 11.49 -48.00 -1.48
CA GLU A 100 10.78 -47.67 -2.79
C GLU A 100 9.23 -47.85 -2.98
N THR A 101 8.43 -47.34 -3.95
CA THR A 101 8.39 -46.34 -5.09
C THR A 101 6.88 -46.02 -5.39
N ALA A 102 6.33 -45.09 -6.21
CA ALA A 102 6.61 -44.35 -7.49
C ALA A 102 6.28 -45.14 -8.80
N SER A 103 5.65 -44.61 -9.89
CA SER A 103 5.07 -43.28 -10.25
C SER A 103 4.11 -43.38 -11.50
N GLU A 104 3.45 -42.25 -11.88
CA GLU A 104 3.16 -41.76 -13.26
C GLU A 104 1.99 -42.23 -14.21
N THR A 105 1.26 -41.21 -14.75
CA THR A 105 0.62 -40.98 -16.11
C THR A 105 -0.44 -41.86 -16.83
N ALA A 106 -1.39 -41.14 -17.48
CA ALA A 106 -2.16 -41.39 -18.76
C ALA A 106 -2.98 -42.71 -18.95
N SER A 107 -4.28 -42.76 -19.31
CA SER A 107 -5.06 -42.21 -20.46
C SER A 107 -4.74 -42.89 -21.81
N THR A 108 -5.67 -43.22 -22.74
CA THR A 108 -7.11 -42.88 -22.98
C THR A 108 -8.03 -44.16 -22.98
N THR A 109 -9.21 -44.40 -23.61
CA THR A 109 -10.05 -43.78 -24.68
C THR A 109 -11.58 -43.97 -24.41
N ALA A 110 -12.45 -44.33 -25.39
CA ALA A 110 -13.93 -44.29 -25.29
C ALA A 110 -14.69 -45.28 -26.22
N SER A 111 -16.05 -45.24 -26.18
CA SER A 111 -17.08 -46.01 -26.96
C SER A 111 -17.28 -47.50 -26.55
N GLU A 112 -18.50 -48.07 -26.50
CA GLU A 112 -19.87 -47.52 -26.69
C GLU A 112 -20.99 -48.46 -26.16
N SER A 113 -22.26 -48.01 -26.28
CA SER A 113 -23.52 -48.80 -26.35
C SER A 113 -24.37 -49.08 -25.08
N GLN A 114 -25.67 -48.79 -25.24
CA GLN A 114 -26.89 -49.41 -24.66
C GLN A 114 -27.19 -49.36 -23.14
N ALA A 115 -28.28 -48.64 -22.82
CA ALA A 115 -29.22 -49.00 -21.75
C ALA A 115 -30.21 -50.09 -22.23
N PRO A 116 -30.94 -50.79 -21.33
CA PRO A 116 -32.29 -50.30 -21.02
C PRO A 116 -32.84 -50.59 -19.59
N ALA A 117 -34.00 -49.98 -19.30
CA ALA A 117 -35.09 -50.42 -18.40
C ALA A 117 -34.93 -50.41 -16.85
N GLU A 118 -35.74 -49.53 -16.23
CA GLU A 118 -36.54 -49.64 -14.98
C GLU A 118 -36.36 -50.89 -14.07
N SER A 119 -36.21 -50.79 -12.74
CA SER A 119 -37.29 -50.42 -11.79
C SER A 119 -36.92 -50.74 -10.32
N ALA A 120 -37.78 -50.31 -9.37
CA ALA A 120 -37.97 -50.90 -8.02
C ALA A 120 -36.83 -50.92 -6.97
N SER A 121 -36.69 -49.79 -6.26
CA SER A 121 -36.62 -49.68 -4.78
C SER A 121 -35.77 -50.64 -3.92
N GLY A 122 -34.83 -50.03 -3.17
CA GLY A 122 -35.06 -49.86 -1.73
C GLY A 122 -34.11 -50.54 -0.75
N GLN A 123 -33.73 -49.76 0.30
CA GLN A 123 -33.06 -50.21 1.54
C GLN A 123 -31.60 -50.73 1.32
N THR A 124 -30.66 -50.71 2.29
CA THR A 124 -30.67 -50.30 3.71
C THR A 124 -29.24 -49.98 4.21
N ARG A 125 -29.13 -49.47 5.46
CA ARG A 125 -28.05 -49.75 6.45
C ARG A 125 -26.73 -48.95 6.34
N GLU A 126 -26.24 -48.38 7.46
CA GLU A 126 -25.48 -48.95 8.61
C GLU A 126 -24.08 -49.46 8.22
N ALA A 127 -23.00 -49.26 9.00
CA ALA A 127 -22.71 -48.39 10.17
C ALA A 127 -21.20 -48.51 10.55
N VAL A 128 -20.76 -47.89 11.67
CA VAL A 128 -19.68 -48.38 12.59
C VAL A 128 -18.22 -48.37 12.04
N THR A 129 -17.11 -48.08 12.75
CA THR A 129 -16.68 -47.44 14.04
C THR A 129 -15.19 -46.99 13.83
N THR A 130 -14.34 -46.51 14.78
CA THR A 130 -14.37 -46.35 16.25
C THR A 130 -13.51 -45.17 16.73
N ASP A 131 -13.63 -44.92 18.03
CA ASP A 131 -13.02 -43.95 18.93
C ASP A 131 -11.50 -44.01 19.13
N ARG A 132 -10.98 -43.08 19.93
CA ARG A 132 -10.00 -43.42 20.97
C ARG A 132 -10.42 -42.81 22.32
N ALA A 133 -10.65 -43.66 23.31
CA ALA A 133 -11.23 -43.28 24.60
C ALA A 133 -10.22 -42.74 25.62
N THR A 134 -10.74 -42.17 26.72
CA THR A 134 -10.57 -42.56 28.16
C THR A 134 -10.62 -41.31 29.06
N ASN A 135 -11.06 -41.33 30.32
CA ASN A 135 -11.78 -42.31 31.16
C ASN A 135 -12.39 -41.54 32.35
N GLU A 136 -13.61 -41.88 32.78
CA GLU A 136 -13.91 -42.34 34.15
C GLU A 136 -15.39 -42.72 34.26
N ALA A 137 -15.72 -43.59 35.23
CA ALA A 137 -17.06 -44.16 35.37
C ALA A 137 -17.51 -44.20 36.82
N THR A 138 -18.81 -44.00 37.05
CA THR A 138 -19.48 -44.40 38.30
C THR A 138 -20.89 -44.91 37.95
N SER A 139 -21.38 -45.90 38.69
CA SER A 139 -22.51 -46.72 38.25
C SER A 139 -23.86 -45.99 38.26
N ALA A 140 -24.70 -46.37 37.29
CA ALA A 140 -26.06 -45.92 37.11
C ALA A 140 -26.99 -46.20 38.31
N ASN A 141 -28.12 -45.50 38.32
CA ASN A 141 -29.40 -46.11 38.66
C ASN A 141 -30.46 -45.63 37.66
N GLU A 142 -31.33 -46.52 37.18
CA GLU A 142 -32.43 -46.16 36.27
C GLU A 142 -33.57 -45.51 37.06
N THR A 143 -34.17 -44.45 36.52
CA THR A 143 -35.51 -43.98 36.94
C THR A 143 -36.18 -43.28 35.75
N SER A 144 -37.50 -43.38 35.64
CA SER A 144 -38.28 -42.86 34.51
C SER A 144 -38.26 -41.33 34.42
N ASN A 145 -38.07 -40.81 33.21
CA ASN A 145 -38.34 -39.41 32.87
C ASN A 145 -39.85 -39.14 32.87
N SER A 146 -40.40 -38.95 34.07
CA SER A 146 -41.60 -38.11 34.23
C SER A 146 -41.22 -36.66 33.93
N GLU A 147 -42.04 -35.93 33.16
CA GLU A 147 -41.88 -34.47 33.04
C GLU A 147 -42.09 -33.84 34.42
N THR A 148 -41.01 -33.42 35.06
CA THR A 148 -41.04 -32.79 36.38
C THR A 148 -41.46 -31.34 36.21
N ASN A 149 -42.77 -31.10 36.26
CA ASN A 149 -43.35 -29.77 36.24
C ASN A 149 -42.86 -28.99 37.49
N VAL A 150 -41.92 -28.06 37.28
CA VAL A 150 -41.26 -27.32 38.36
C VAL A 150 -42.22 -26.28 38.90
N THR A 151 -42.52 -26.38 40.20
CA THR A 151 -43.47 -25.51 40.91
C THR A 151 -42.80 -24.99 42.19
N GLY A 152 -43.17 -23.78 42.61
CA GLY A 152 -42.65 -23.17 43.85
C GLY A 152 -41.24 -22.56 43.77
N GLY A 153 -40.74 -22.25 42.56
CA GLY A 153 -39.57 -21.39 42.36
C GLY A 153 -39.95 -19.92 42.14
N GLN A 154 -39.03 -19.10 41.61
CA GLN A 154 -39.31 -17.71 41.26
C GLN A 154 -38.54 -17.23 40.02
N TYR A 155 -39.24 -16.49 39.15
CA TYR A 155 -38.62 -15.68 38.08
C TYR A 155 -38.00 -14.41 38.65
N TYR A 156 -36.88 -13.98 38.08
CA TYR A 156 -36.28 -12.66 38.32
C TYR A 156 -35.58 -12.15 37.05
N SER A 157 -35.21 -10.88 37.03
CA SER A 157 -34.40 -10.28 35.96
C SER A 157 -33.06 -9.77 36.46
N ASP A 158 -32.05 -9.81 35.59
CA ASP A 158 -30.71 -9.27 35.88
C ASP A 158 -30.57 -7.77 35.55
N ALA A 159 -29.41 -7.19 35.85
CA ALA A 159 -29.12 -5.76 35.62
C ALA A 159 -29.09 -5.33 34.15
N TYR A 160 -29.22 -6.27 33.20
CA TYR A 160 -29.33 -6.03 31.76
C TYR A 160 -30.74 -6.33 31.22
N GLY A 161 -31.65 -6.80 32.08
CA GLY A 161 -33.05 -7.09 31.74
C GLY A 161 -33.34 -8.52 31.25
N HIS A 162 -32.35 -9.42 31.27
CA HIS A 162 -32.61 -10.83 30.92
C HIS A 162 -33.36 -11.53 32.05
N TRP A 163 -34.25 -12.47 31.69
CA TRP A 163 -35.03 -13.25 32.64
C TRP A 163 -34.32 -14.56 33.02
N HIS A 164 -34.43 -14.92 34.28
CA HIS A 164 -33.85 -16.13 34.89
C HIS A 164 -34.90 -16.76 35.82
N TYR A 165 -34.77 -18.05 36.15
CA TYR A 165 -35.65 -18.71 37.12
C TYR A 165 -34.86 -19.52 38.14
N LYS A 166 -35.15 -19.31 39.42
CA LYS A 166 -34.57 -20.06 40.54
C LYS A 166 -35.53 -21.13 41.06
N ASP A 167 -35.01 -22.33 41.23
CA ASP A 167 -35.70 -23.43 41.89
C ASP A 167 -35.89 -23.20 43.40
N ALA A 168 -36.59 -24.12 44.08
CA ALA A 168 -36.84 -24.05 45.52
C ALA A 168 -35.58 -24.22 46.40
N SER A 169 -34.42 -24.56 45.82
CA SER A 169 -33.11 -24.56 46.49
C SER A 169 -32.35 -23.23 46.31
N GLY A 170 -32.87 -22.32 45.47
CA GLY A 170 -32.25 -21.04 45.13
C GLY A 170 -31.26 -21.11 43.97
N LYS A 171 -31.20 -22.24 43.23
CA LYS A 171 -30.31 -22.43 42.08
C LYS A 171 -31.03 -22.06 40.78
N ASP A 172 -30.32 -21.39 39.87
CA ASP A 172 -30.81 -21.08 38.53
C ASP A 172 -30.99 -22.35 37.67
N LEU A 173 -32.10 -22.43 36.92
CA LEU A 173 -32.38 -23.51 35.98
C LEU A 173 -31.69 -23.31 34.63
N THR A 174 -31.40 -24.42 33.96
CA THR A 174 -30.78 -24.49 32.62
C THR A 174 -31.44 -25.59 31.79
N GLY A 175 -31.33 -25.51 30.46
CA GLY A 175 -31.94 -26.45 29.52
C GLY A 175 -33.45 -26.24 29.31
N PRO A 176 -34.12 -27.18 28.62
CA PRO A 176 -35.58 -27.18 28.48
C PRO A 176 -36.24 -27.52 29.82
N GLN A 177 -37.30 -26.79 30.19
CA GLN A 177 -38.00 -26.92 31.47
C GLN A 177 -39.52 -26.79 31.27
N THR A 178 -40.31 -27.44 32.13
CA THR A 178 -41.74 -27.19 32.25
C THR A 178 -41.98 -26.50 33.60
N ILE A 179 -42.46 -25.26 33.60
CA ILE A 179 -42.71 -24.45 34.80
C ILE A 179 -44.20 -24.10 34.83
N ASP A 180 -44.89 -24.48 35.91
CA ASP A 180 -46.34 -24.32 36.09
C ASP A 180 -47.19 -24.79 34.87
N GLY A 181 -46.69 -25.79 34.13
CA GLY A 181 -47.30 -26.34 32.92
C GLY A 181 -46.90 -25.68 31.60
N VAL A 182 -46.10 -24.61 31.64
CA VAL A 182 -45.57 -23.91 30.45
C VAL A 182 -44.19 -24.47 30.11
N LYS A 183 -43.99 -24.94 28.87
CA LYS A 183 -42.67 -25.35 28.38
C LYS A 183 -41.85 -24.12 27.99
N VAL A 184 -40.65 -23.99 28.54
CA VAL A 184 -39.72 -22.88 28.37
C VAL A 184 -38.28 -23.41 28.22
N TYR A 185 -37.33 -22.58 27.81
CA TYR A 185 -35.91 -22.97 27.74
C TYR A 185 -35.02 -21.92 28.41
N PHE A 186 -34.01 -22.38 29.16
CA PHE A 186 -32.96 -21.54 29.73
C PHE A 186 -31.59 -21.97 29.16
N ARG A 187 -30.76 -21.01 28.77
CA ARG A 187 -29.37 -21.25 28.35
C ARG A 187 -28.55 -21.74 29.54
N ASP A 188 -27.38 -22.33 29.27
CA ASP A 188 -26.42 -22.77 30.31
C ASP A 188 -25.97 -21.66 31.28
N SER A 189 -26.21 -20.39 30.91
CA SER A 189 -25.99 -19.18 31.72
C SER A 189 -27.17 -18.78 32.63
N GLY A 190 -28.24 -19.58 32.69
CA GLY A 190 -29.47 -19.29 33.45
C GLY A 190 -30.50 -18.40 32.72
N VAL A 191 -30.11 -17.78 31.60
CA VAL A 191 -30.94 -16.84 30.83
C VAL A 191 -32.04 -17.56 30.04
N GLN A 192 -33.29 -17.17 30.24
CA GLN A 192 -34.45 -17.65 29.47
C GLN A 192 -34.34 -17.24 28.00
N VAL A 193 -34.58 -18.18 27.08
CA VAL A 193 -34.67 -17.94 25.64
C VAL A 193 -36.05 -17.37 25.30
N LYS A 194 -36.09 -16.23 24.59
CA LYS A 194 -37.32 -15.52 24.22
C LYS A 194 -37.18 -14.84 22.87
N GLY A 195 -38.07 -15.13 21.93
CA GLY A 195 -38.15 -14.50 20.61
C GLY A 195 -37.21 -15.09 19.54
N GLU A 196 -36.67 -16.28 19.80
CA GLU A 196 -35.67 -16.95 18.97
C GLU A 196 -35.77 -18.48 19.08
N PHE A 197 -34.98 -19.19 18.27
CA PHE A 197 -34.82 -20.65 18.39
C PHE A 197 -33.77 -21.00 19.47
N ALA A 198 -34.10 -21.94 20.35
CA ALA A 198 -33.15 -22.48 21.34
C ALA A 198 -32.25 -23.58 20.74
N TRP A 199 -31.26 -24.04 21.51
CA TRP A 199 -30.34 -25.11 21.08
C TRP A 199 -31.00 -26.51 20.93
N ASP A 200 -32.22 -26.68 21.43
CA ASP A 200 -33.02 -27.90 21.18
C ASP A 200 -33.76 -27.89 19.83
N GLY A 201 -33.68 -26.78 19.07
CA GLY A 201 -34.31 -26.63 17.76
C GLY A 201 -35.71 -26.01 17.74
N HIS A 202 -36.29 -25.68 18.90
CA HIS A 202 -37.64 -25.14 19.02
C HIS A 202 -37.67 -23.61 19.20
N TYR A 203 -38.76 -22.96 18.79
CA TYR A 203 -38.95 -21.51 18.94
C TYR A 203 -39.70 -21.18 20.24
N TYR A 204 -39.17 -20.22 21.00
CA TYR A 204 -39.77 -19.74 22.24
C TYR A 204 -40.27 -18.29 22.07
N ASP A 205 -41.50 -18.02 22.51
CA ASP A 205 -42.18 -16.75 22.29
C ASP A 205 -41.41 -15.54 22.89
N LYS A 206 -41.51 -14.39 22.23
CA LYS A 206 -40.78 -13.17 22.61
C LYS A 206 -41.26 -12.56 23.92
N ASP A 207 -42.55 -12.63 24.23
CA ASP A 207 -43.13 -11.93 25.39
C ASP A 207 -43.19 -12.85 26.62
N SER A 208 -43.62 -14.10 26.43
CA SER A 208 -43.77 -15.12 27.48
C SER A 208 -42.55 -16.03 27.66
N GLY A 209 -41.82 -16.34 26.59
CA GLY A 209 -40.78 -17.38 26.59
C GLY A 209 -41.32 -18.80 26.56
N ALA A 210 -42.62 -18.98 26.22
CA ALA A 210 -43.25 -20.27 26.06
C ALA A 210 -42.96 -20.90 24.69
N LEU A 211 -42.88 -22.23 24.63
CA LEU A 211 -42.75 -23.01 23.40
C LEU A 211 -43.89 -22.69 22.43
N VAL A 212 -43.57 -22.30 21.21
CA VAL A 212 -44.55 -22.03 20.14
C VAL A 212 -44.75 -23.28 19.28
N THR A 213 -46.01 -23.63 19.02
CA THR A 213 -46.40 -24.74 18.13
C THR A 213 -47.50 -24.30 17.17
N ASN A 214 -47.64 -24.98 16.02
CA ASN A 214 -48.65 -24.74 14.98
C ASN A 214 -48.83 -23.27 14.56
N ASN A 215 -47.72 -22.53 14.40
CA ASN A 215 -47.78 -21.10 14.11
C ASN A 215 -46.60 -20.62 13.26
N TYR A 216 -46.75 -19.43 12.66
CA TYR A 216 -45.64 -18.72 12.02
C TYR A 216 -44.78 -18.00 13.07
N VAL A 217 -43.46 -18.06 12.89
CA VAL A 217 -42.46 -17.40 13.73
C VAL A 217 -41.47 -16.64 12.85
N ILE A 218 -40.81 -15.62 13.41
CA ILE A 218 -39.81 -14.81 12.70
C ILE A 218 -38.49 -14.92 13.46
N ASN A 219 -37.47 -15.50 12.82
CA ASN A 219 -36.10 -15.50 13.33
C ASN A 219 -35.34 -14.31 12.74
N TYR A 220 -35.08 -13.29 13.56
CA TYR A 220 -34.35 -12.10 13.14
C TYR A 220 -32.86 -12.36 12.83
N ASN A 221 -32.34 -13.53 13.18
CA ASN A 221 -30.97 -13.97 12.87
C ASN A 221 -30.83 -14.65 11.49
N ASP A 222 -31.94 -14.99 10.81
CA ASP A 222 -31.90 -15.60 9.47
C ASP A 222 -31.83 -14.51 8.37
N PHE A 223 -30.95 -14.69 7.36
CA PHE A 223 -30.86 -13.77 6.22
C PHE A 223 -31.13 -14.49 4.88
N PRO A 224 -32.04 -13.98 4.01
CA PRO A 224 -32.96 -12.87 4.26
C PRO A 224 -33.99 -13.23 5.35
N ILE A 225 -34.44 -12.22 6.11
CA ILE A 225 -35.44 -12.40 7.17
C ILE A 225 -36.78 -12.78 6.50
N THR A 226 -37.27 -13.96 6.83
CA THR A 226 -38.51 -14.56 6.29
C THR A 226 -39.21 -15.35 7.38
N ASN A 227 -40.51 -15.58 7.23
CA ASN A 227 -41.27 -16.40 8.18
C ASN A 227 -40.76 -17.84 8.17
N SER A 228 -40.73 -18.49 9.33
CA SER A 228 -40.75 -19.94 9.48
C SER A 228 -42.13 -20.37 9.98
N TYR A 229 -42.48 -21.64 9.83
CA TYR A 229 -43.64 -22.24 10.50
C TYR A 229 -43.17 -23.41 11.37
N VAL A 230 -43.70 -23.49 12.59
CA VAL A 230 -43.41 -24.58 13.53
C VAL A 230 -44.61 -25.54 13.64
N ASP A 231 -44.32 -26.84 13.68
CA ASP A 231 -45.34 -27.91 13.73
C ASP A 231 -46.01 -28.03 15.12
N GLU A 232 -46.82 -29.08 15.32
CA GLU A 232 -47.52 -29.35 16.58
C GLU A 232 -46.61 -29.69 17.76
N ASN A 233 -45.36 -30.05 17.49
CA ASN A 233 -44.32 -30.33 18.49
C ASN A 233 -43.37 -29.13 18.68
N GLY A 234 -43.41 -28.15 17.77
CA GLY A 234 -42.55 -26.96 17.76
C GLY A 234 -41.35 -27.04 16.79
N ASN A 235 -41.24 -28.10 15.98
CA ASN A 235 -40.17 -28.27 14.99
C ASN A 235 -40.38 -27.36 13.77
N LYS A 236 -39.29 -26.87 13.18
CA LYS A 236 -39.32 -26.18 11.89
C LYS A 236 -39.88 -27.08 10.77
N VAL A 237 -40.92 -26.61 10.08
CA VAL A 237 -41.42 -27.25 8.84
C VAL A 237 -40.46 -26.98 7.68
N ILE A 238 -40.18 -28.02 6.87
CA ILE A 238 -39.35 -27.98 5.66
C ILE A 238 -40.16 -28.58 4.49
N GLY A 239 -39.99 -28.05 3.28
CA GLY A 239 -40.67 -28.49 2.08
C GLY A 239 -42.09 -27.92 1.93
N SER A 240 -42.91 -28.56 1.08
CA SER A 240 -44.29 -28.16 0.84
C SER A 240 -45.21 -28.49 2.02
N LYS A 241 -45.95 -27.50 2.53
CA LYS A 241 -46.93 -27.67 3.61
C LYS A 241 -48.20 -26.87 3.32
N GLU A 242 -49.35 -27.52 3.46
CA GLU A 242 -50.64 -26.83 3.51
C GLU A 242 -50.88 -26.23 4.90
N ILE A 243 -51.19 -24.95 4.94
CA ILE A 243 -51.47 -24.17 6.15
C ILE A 243 -52.75 -23.37 5.87
N ASN A 244 -53.80 -23.60 6.67
CA ASN A 244 -55.11 -22.92 6.54
C ASN A 244 -55.71 -22.98 5.11
N GLY A 245 -55.56 -24.12 4.42
CA GLY A 245 -56.07 -24.31 3.05
C GLY A 245 -55.21 -23.68 1.95
N VAL A 246 -53.99 -23.25 2.25
CA VAL A 246 -53.06 -22.65 1.29
C VAL A 246 -51.72 -23.40 1.33
N TRP A 247 -51.23 -23.78 0.15
CA TRP A 247 -49.92 -24.42 0.01
C TRP A 247 -48.79 -23.39 0.10
N ASN A 248 -47.85 -23.67 1.00
CA ASN A 248 -46.63 -22.91 1.24
C ASN A 248 -45.43 -23.84 1.00
N TYR A 249 -44.23 -23.29 0.78
CA TYR A 249 -42.99 -24.05 0.72
C TYR A 249 -41.95 -23.42 1.65
N PHE A 250 -41.24 -24.25 2.41
CA PHE A 250 -40.15 -23.83 3.30
C PHE A 250 -38.83 -24.46 2.82
N ASP A 251 -37.74 -23.69 2.77
CA ASP A 251 -36.43 -24.22 2.39
C ASP A 251 -35.83 -25.13 3.49
N TYR A 252 -34.66 -25.70 3.23
CA TYR A 252 -33.99 -26.65 4.13
C TYR A 252 -33.60 -26.07 5.51
N ASN A 253 -33.69 -24.74 5.71
CA ASN A 253 -33.52 -24.09 7.01
C ASN A 253 -34.86 -23.76 7.71
N GLY A 254 -35.98 -24.17 7.10
CA GLY A 254 -37.34 -23.88 7.53
C GLY A 254 -37.87 -22.50 7.13
N ARG A 255 -37.31 -21.86 6.10
CA ARG A 255 -37.65 -20.48 5.70
C ARG A 255 -38.64 -20.43 4.54
N GLN A 256 -39.75 -19.70 4.70
CA GLN A 256 -40.82 -19.60 3.70
C GLN A 256 -40.30 -18.99 2.39
N LEU A 257 -40.55 -19.67 1.26
CA LEU A 257 -40.31 -19.16 -0.09
C LEU A 257 -41.29 -18.03 -0.38
N LYS A 258 -40.78 -16.90 -0.88
CA LYS A 258 -41.55 -15.73 -1.32
C LYS A 258 -40.96 -15.17 -2.61
N ASP A 259 -41.84 -14.75 -3.52
CA ASP A 259 -41.54 -14.17 -4.83
C ASP A 259 -40.56 -15.01 -5.69
N ARG A 260 -40.66 -16.34 -5.59
CA ARG A 260 -39.69 -17.29 -6.18
C ARG A 260 -40.31 -18.66 -6.47
N PHE A 261 -39.66 -19.42 -7.35
CA PHE A 261 -40.02 -20.81 -7.62
C PHE A 261 -39.43 -21.76 -6.55
N ASP A 262 -40.11 -22.88 -6.29
CA ASP A 262 -39.56 -24.02 -5.56
C ASP A 262 -38.66 -24.91 -6.46
N PRO A 263 -37.91 -25.88 -5.90
CA PRO A 263 -37.06 -26.77 -6.69
C PRO A 263 -37.81 -27.61 -7.73
N ASN A 264 -39.13 -27.79 -7.58
CA ASN A 264 -40.00 -28.49 -8.53
C ASN A 264 -40.55 -27.56 -9.63
N GLY A 265 -40.17 -26.27 -9.61
CA GLY A 265 -40.52 -25.27 -10.60
C GLY A 265 -41.87 -24.58 -10.40
N ARG A 266 -42.51 -24.70 -9.23
CA ARG A 266 -43.79 -24.04 -8.92
C ARG A 266 -43.59 -22.70 -8.22
N TYR A 267 -44.40 -21.69 -8.56
CA TYR A 267 -44.26 -20.32 -8.05
C TYR A 267 -44.95 -20.09 -6.70
N TYR A 268 -44.27 -19.38 -5.80
CA TYR A 268 -44.84 -18.89 -4.54
C TYR A 268 -44.74 -17.36 -4.53
N ASP A 269 -45.86 -16.71 -4.27
CA ASP A 269 -46.02 -15.25 -4.36
C ASP A 269 -45.29 -14.48 -3.26
N LYS A 270 -45.52 -13.16 -3.18
CA LYS A 270 -44.93 -12.28 -2.17
C LYS A 270 -45.43 -12.52 -0.74
N ASP A 271 -46.58 -13.18 -0.57
CA ASP A 271 -47.05 -13.64 0.74
C ASP A 271 -46.45 -15.00 1.11
N GLY A 272 -46.00 -15.77 0.11
CA GLY A 272 -45.40 -17.10 0.18
C GLY A 272 -46.35 -18.25 -0.17
N LYS A 273 -47.39 -17.94 -0.95
CA LYS A 273 -48.50 -18.83 -1.31
C LYS A 273 -48.31 -19.40 -2.72
N LEU A 274 -48.52 -20.71 -2.88
CA LEU A 274 -48.53 -21.37 -4.18
C LEU A 274 -49.54 -20.68 -5.11
N THR A 275 -49.05 -20.16 -6.23
CA THR A 275 -49.84 -19.34 -7.15
C THR A 275 -49.71 -19.88 -8.57
N ASP A 276 -50.86 -20.11 -9.22
CA ASP A 276 -50.92 -20.53 -10.62
C ASP A 276 -50.61 -19.33 -11.54
N LEU A 277 -49.65 -19.50 -12.44
CA LEU A 277 -49.24 -18.52 -13.44
C LEU A 277 -49.85 -18.82 -14.83
N GLY A 278 -50.63 -19.89 -14.95
CA GLY A 278 -51.09 -20.47 -16.22
C GLY A 278 -50.04 -21.38 -16.86
N ILE A 279 -50.40 -21.97 -17.99
CA ILE A 279 -49.57 -22.95 -18.71
C ILE A 279 -49.23 -22.48 -20.13
N ASN A 280 -48.15 -23.06 -20.69
CA ASN A 280 -47.66 -22.81 -22.05
C ASN A 280 -47.51 -21.33 -22.40
N ARG A 281 -46.78 -20.57 -21.56
CA ARG A 281 -46.61 -19.13 -21.73
C ARG A 281 -45.34 -18.59 -21.10
N TYR A 282 -44.85 -17.48 -21.65
CA TYR A 282 -43.87 -16.63 -20.98
C TYR A 282 -44.50 -15.88 -19.79
N PHE A 283 -43.69 -15.70 -18.74
CA PHE A 283 -43.98 -14.90 -17.56
C PHE A 283 -42.71 -14.17 -17.12
N GLN A 284 -42.82 -12.94 -16.59
CA GLN A 284 -41.65 -12.13 -16.20
C GLN A 284 -41.67 -11.85 -14.69
N ILE A 285 -40.55 -12.08 -14.01
CA ILE A 285 -40.36 -11.82 -12.57
C ILE A 285 -39.03 -11.10 -12.38
N SER A 286 -39.05 -9.94 -11.71
CA SER A 286 -37.85 -9.16 -11.39
C SER A 286 -36.91 -8.98 -12.60
N ASN A 287 -37.48 -8.52 -13.72
CA ASN A 287 -36.89 -8.37 -15.05
C ASN A 287 -36.45 -9.65 -15.80
N HIS A 288 -36.42 -10.82 -15.14
CA HIS A 288 -36.07 -12.09 -15.77
C HIS A 288 -37.29 -12.74 -16.42
N TRP A 289 -37.11 -13.35 -17.59
CA TRP A 289 -38.15 -14.09 -18.30
C TRP A 289 -38.09 -15.58 -17.96
N TYR A 290 -39.24 -16.19 -17.78
CA TYR A 290 -39.45 -17.61 -17.52
C TYR A 290 -40.49 -18.13 -18.52
N TYR A 291 -40.47 -19.41 -18.86
CA TYR A 291 -41.56 -20.05 -19.59
C TYR A 291 -42.19 -21.14 -18.74
N ILE A 292 -43.50 -21.03 -18.51
CA ILE A 292 -44.28 -22.01 -17.77
C ILE A 292 -44.78 -23.07 -18.75
N GLY A 293 -44.38 -24.32 -18.57
CA GLY A 293 -44.79 -25.45 -19.39
C GLY A 293 -46.22 -25.93 -19.10
N SER A 294 -46.58 -27.06 -19.72
CA SER A 294 -47.92 -27.67 -19.64
C SER A 294 -48.32 -28.13 -18.23
N GLU A 295 -47.35 -28.36 -17.33
CA GLU A 295 -47.59 -28.81 -15.94
C GLU A 295 -47.68 -27.66 -14.92
N GLY A 296 -47.66 -26.39 -15.36
CA GLY A 296 -47.59 -25.23 -14.43
C GLY A 296 -46.22 -25.08 -13.75
N LYS A 297 -45.16 -25.64 -14.36
CA LYS A 297 -43.77 -25.58 -13.90
C LYS A 297 -42.90 -24.80 -14.89
N ILE A 298 -41.86 -24.13 -14.42
CA ILE A 298 -40.84 -23.52 -15.30
C ILE A 298 -40.07 -24.56 -16.11
N LEU A 299 -39.75 -24.23 -17.37
CA LEU A 299 -38.79 -24.97 -18.19
C LEU A 299 -37.35 -24.58 -17.86
N LYS A 300 -36.42 -25.49 -18.18
CA LYS A 300 -34.96 -25.35 -17.99
C LYS A 300 -34.22 -25.96 -19.19
N GLY A 301 -32.97 -25.58 -19.40
CA GLY A 301 -32.12 -26.03 -20.52
C GLY A 301 -32.53 -25.44 -21.87
N PRO A 302 -31.99 -25.99 -22.98
CA PRO A 302 -32.37 -25.59 -24.34
C PRO A 302 -33.81 -26.03 -24.65
N GLN A 303 -34.59 -25.15 -25.26
CA GLN A 303 -36.00 -25.34 -25.60
C GLN A 303 -36.28 -24.82 -27.01
N THR A 304 -37.37 -25.28 -27.63
CA THR A 304 -37.90 -24.70 -28.87
C THR A 304 -39.35 -24.32 -28.62
N ILE A 305 -39.66 -23.03 -28.65
CA ILE A 305 -40.97 -22.45 -28.33
C ILE A 305 -41.41 -21.66 -29.57
N ASP A 306 -42.59 -21.99 -30.11
CA ASP A 306 -43.15 -21.39 -31.33
C ASP A 306 -42.19 -21.38 -32.54
N GLY A 307 -41.29 -22.37 -32.61
CA GLY A 307 -40.25 -22.53 -33.62
C GLY A 307 -38.91 -21.85 -33.29
N ILE A 308 -38.88 -20.96 -32.30
CA ILE A 308 -37.69 -20.22 -31.87
C ILE A 308 -36.88 -21.08 -30.88
N LYS A 309 -35.58 -21.27 -31.16
CA LYS A 309 -34.65 -21.92 -30.24
C LYS A 309 -34.21 -20.94 -29.15
N VAL A 310 -34.43 -21.28 -27.89
CA VAL A 310 -34.08 -20.45 -26.71
C VAL A 310 -33.43 -21.32 -25.62
N PHE A 311 -32.81 -20.71 -24.61
CA PHE A 311 -32.23 -21.42 -23.47
C PHE A 311 -32.72 -20.83 -22.14
N PHE A 312 -33.05 -21.69 -21.18
CA PHE A 312 -33.34 -21.32 -19.80
C PHE A 312 -32.30 -21.91 -18.86
N ASP A 313 -31.81 -21.14 -17.89
CA ASP A 313 -30.77 -21.57 -16.95
C ASP A 313 -31.28 -22.57 -15.89
N GLU A 314 -30.43 -22.91 -14.91
CA GLU A 314 -30.79 -23.84 -13.84
C GLU A 314 -31.81 -23.28 -12.83
N ASP A 315 -32.05 -21.96 -12.83
CA ASP A 315 -33.18 -21.32 -12.14
C ASP A 315 -34.42 -21.18 -13.04
N GLY A 316 -34.32 -21.54 -14.32
CA GLY A 316 -35.38 -21.39 -15.34
C GLY A 316 -35.49 -19.99 -15.95
N LYS A 317 -34.49 -19.12 -15.78
CA LYS A 317 -34.43 -17.78 -16.39
C LYS A 317 -33.95 -17.89 -17.84
N GLN A 318 -34.60 -17.21 -18.77
CA GLN A 318 -34.19 -17.16 -20.17
C GLN A 318 -32.82 -16.47 -20.29
N VAL A 319 -31.85 -17.13 -20.92
CA VAL A 319 -30.55 -16.54 -21.26
C VAL A 319 -30.75 -15.57 -22.43
N LYS A 320 -30.31 -14.33 -22.26
CA LYS A 320 -30.41 -13.26 -23.26
C LYS A 320 -29.13 -12.42 -23.26
N GLY A 321 -28.66 -12.05 -24.43
CA GLY A 321 -27.48 -11.21 -24.65
C GLY A 321 -26.15 -11.82 -24.24
N ASN A 322 -26.10 -13.14 -24.04
CA ASN A 322 -24.97 -13.86 -23.46
C ASN A 322 -24.86 -15.28 -24.03
N PHE A 323 -23.69 -15.91 -23.83
CA PHE A 323 -23.53 -17.35 -24.03
C PHE A 323 -24.20 -18.14 -22.90
N ALA A 324 -24.86 -19.25 -23.25
CA ALA A 324 -25.41 -20.20 -22.29
C ALA A 324 -24.44 -21.37 -22.02
N LYS A 325 -24.85 -22.30 -21.13
CA LYS A 325 -24.02 -23.44 -20.66
C LYS A 325 -23.65 -24.45 -21.77
N ASP A 326 -24.34 -24.39 -22.91
CA ASP A 326 -24.08 -25.19 -24.12
C ASP A 326 -23.05 -24.54 -25.08
N ASN A 327 -22.52 -23.36 -24.72
CA ASN A 327 -21.63 -22.50 -25.53
C ASN A 327 -22.29 -21.82 -26.75
N HIS A 328 -23.62 -21.79 -26.85
CA HIS A 328 -24.33 -21.00 -27.85
C HIS A 328 -24.67 -19.59 -27.34
N TYR A 329 -24.69 -18.60 -28.23
CA TYR A 329 -25.12 -17.23 -27.91
C TYR A 329 -26.62 -17.04 -28.18
N TYR A 330 -27.32 -16.43 -27.22
CA TYR A 330 -28.75 -16.11 -27.34
C TYR A 330 -28.93 -14.58 -27.35
N ASP A 331 -29.76 -14.08 -28.28
CA ASP A 331 -29.91 -12.64 -28.53
C ASP A 331 -30.36 -11.84 -27.29
N LYS A 332 -29.99 -10.56 -27.22
CA LYS A 332 -30.33 -9.66 -26.11
C LYS A 332 -31.81 -9.26 -26.07
N ASP A 333 -32.47 -9.13 -27.21
CA ASP A 333 -33.83 -8.60 -27.31
C ASP A 333 -34.86 -9.73 -27.44
N SER A 334 -34.63 -10.73 -28.31
CA SER A 334 -35.51 -11.91 -28.44
C SER A 334 -35.14 -13.03 -27.46
N GLY A 335 -33.84 -13.33 -27.28
CA GLY A 335 -33.37 -14.53 -26.60
C GLY A 335 -33.33 -15.78 -27.51
N GLU A 336 -33.34 -15.57 -28.82
CA GLU A 336 -33.18 -16.58 -29.86
C GLU A 336 -31.71 -16.96 -30.09
N LEU A 337 -31.46 -18.23 -30.44
CA LEU A 337 -30.14 -18.73 -30.85
C LEU A 337 -29.60 -17.95 -32.06
N VAL A 338 -28.44 -17.31 -31.92
CA VAL A 338 -27.79 -16.57 -33.02
C VAL A 338 -26.88 -17.49 -33.82
N THR A 339 -27.09 -17.57 -35.13
CA THR A 339 -26.24 -18.29 -36.10
C THR A 339 -25.87 -17.37 -37.28
N ASN A 340 -24.75 -17.66 -37.96
CA ASN A 340 -24.23 -16.93 -39.12
C ASN A 340 -24.19 -15.39 -38.97
N ASN A 341 -23.90 -14.90 -37.76
CA ASN A 341 -23.99 -13.47 -37.43
C ASN A 341 -23.07 -13.10 -36.26
N TYR A 342 -22.89 -11.80 -36.03
CA TYR A 342 -22.09 -11.27 -34.94
C TYR A 342 -22.87 -11.17 -33.63
N ALA A 343 -22.22 -11.55 -32.53
CA ALA A 343 -22.64 -11.25 -31.16
C ALA A 343 -21.65 -10.28 -30.51
N ASN A 344 -22.14 -9.43 -29.60
CA ASN A 344 -21.32 -8.46 -28.87
C ASN A 344 -21.63 -8.57 -27.37
N ILE A 345 -20.58 -8.74 -26.56
CA ILE A 345 -20.68 -8.82 -25.10
C ILE A 345 -19.69 -7.82 -24.52
N TYR A 346 -20.20 -6.78 -23.87
CA TYR A 346 -19.45 -5.60 -23.43
C TYR A 346 -18.61 -4.99 -24.58
N SER A 347 -17.29 -5.18 -24.58
CA SER A 347 -16.36 -4.71 -25.61
C SER A 347 -15.96 -5.78 -26.64
N SER A 348 -16.30 -7.04 -26.41
CA SER A 348 -15.83 -8.18 -27.20
C SER A 348 -16.87 -8.58 -28.26
N THR A 349 -16.38 -8.80 -29.49
CA THR A 349 -17.19 -9.20 -30.64
C THR A 349 -16.84 -10.63 -31.03
N TYR A 350 -17.86 -11.46 -31.23
CA TYR A 350 -17.76 -12.86 -31.66
C TYR A 350 -18.54 -13.03 -32.97
N TYR A 351 -18.16 -13.97 -33.83
CA TYR A 351 -18.99 -14.39 -34.96
C TYR A 351 -19.42 -15.85 -34.76
N LEU A 352 -20.72 -16.12 -34.92
CA LEU A 352 -21.30 -17.45 -34.77
C LEU A 352 -21.43 -18.13 -36.13
N ASP A 353 -21.10 -19.41 -36.20
CA ASP A 353 -21.26 -20.25 -37.39
C ASP A 353 -22.73 -20.63 -37.66
N GLU A 354 -22.96 -21.52 -38.61
CA GLU A 354 -24.29 -22.02 -38.99
C GLU A 354 -25.01 -22.83 -37.89
N ASN A 355 -24.25 -23.35 -36.92
CA ASN A 355 -24.76 -24.12 -35.78
C ASN A 355 -24.99 -23.24 -34.54
N GLY A 356 -24.31 -22.09 -34.47
CA GLY A 356 -24.33 -21.14 -33.36
C GLY A 356 -23.06 -21.14 -32.51
N TYR A 357 -22.01 -21.86 -32.92
CA TYR A 357 -20.72 -21.89 -32.24
C TYR A 357 -19.84 -20.73 -32.68
N LYS A 358 -19.06 -20.19 -31.74
CA LYS A 358 -18.10 -19.12 -32.01
C LYS A 358 -16.96 -19.59 -32.94
N VAL A 359 -16.72 -18.83 -34.01
CA VAL A 359 -15.61 -19.06 -34.93
C VAL A 359 -14.29 -18.64 -34.27
N THR A 360 -13.22 -19.39 -34.54
CA THR A 360 -11.84 -19.07 -34.18
C THR A 360 -10.96 -19.09 -35.44
N GLY A 361 -9.80 -18.42 -35.39
CA GLY A 361 -8.87 -18.32 -36.51
C GLY A 361 -9.26 -17.31 -37.59
N HIS A 362 -8.66 -17.45 -38.77
CA HIS A 362 -8.84 -16.58 -39.93
C HIS A 362 -10.10 -16.96 -40.70
N LYS A 363 -11.00 -15.99 -40.92
CA LYS A 363 -12.32 -16.23 -41.51
C LYS A 363 -12.73 -15.08 -42.45
N GLU A 364 -13.12 -15.43 -43.67
CA GLU A 364 -13.82 -14.52 -44.57
C GLU A 364 -15.31 -14.42 -44.17
N ILE A 365 -15.79 -13.18 -44.04
CA ILE A 365 -17.18 -12.84 -43.73
C ILE A 365 -17.58 -11.72 -44.69
N ASN A 366 -18.56 -11.97 -45.56
CA ASN A 366 -19.08 -11.00 -46.54
C ASN A 366 -17.99 -10.34 -47.42
N GLY A 367 -16.98 -11.11 -47.86
CA GLY A 367 -15.87 -10.61 -48.68
C GLY A 367 -14.78 -9.88 -47.91
N ILE A 368 -14.80 -9.92 -46.57
CA ILE A 368 -13.82 -9.26 -45.70
C ILE A 368 -13.16 -10.32 -44.81
N TRP A 369 -11.83 -10.35 -44.82
CA TRP A 369 -11.06 -11.21 -43.92
C TRP A 369 -10.99 -10.62 -42.51
N ASN A 370 -11.37 -11.46 -41.55
CA ASN A 370 -11.35 -11.20 -40.12
C ASN A 370 -10.50 -12.28 -39.43
N TYR A 371 -10.06 -12.03 -38.20
CA TYR A 371 -9.43 -13.04 -37.37
C TYR A 371 -10.07 -13.05 -35.98
N PHE A 372 -10.39 -14.24 -35.48
CA PHE A 372 -10.91 -14.47 -34.14
C PHE A 372 -9.88 -15.27 -33.35
N ASP A 373 -9.63 -14.90 -32.09
CA ASP A 373 -8.63 -15.59 -31.28
C ASP A 373 -9.11 -16.97 -30.78
N ASN A 374 -8.30 -17.63 -29.94
CA ASN A 374 -8.62 -18.95 -29.40
C ASN A 374 -9.85 -18.96 -28.47
N TYR A 375 -10.32 -17.79 -28.01
CA TYR A 375 -11.55 -17.63 -27.25
C TYR A 375 -12.75 -17.25 -28.14
N GLY A 376 -12.52 -17.00 -29.43
CA GLY A 376 -13.51 -16.57 -30.41
C GLY A 376 -13.67 -15.06 -30.52
N GLU A 377 -12.77 -14.27 -29.92
CA GLU A 377 -12.88 -12.81 -29.90
C GLU A 377 -12.19 -12.19 -31.13
N GLN A 378 -12.92 -11.32 -31.82
CA GLN A 378 -12.45 -10.63 -33.02
C GLN A 378 -11.22 -9.77 -32.69
N VAL A 379 -10.11 -10.05 -33.37
CA VAL A 379 -8.87 -9.28 -33.25
C VAL A 379 -9.09 -7.91 -33.92
N LYS A 380 -8.82 -6.86 -33.15
CA LYS A 380 -8.97 -5.45 -33.56
C LYS A 380 -7.74 -4.66 -33.12
N ASP A 381 -7.36 -3.69 -33.96
CA ASP A 381 -6.26 -2.74 -33.75
C ASP A 381 -4.90 -3.39 -33.39
N ARG A 382 -4.61 -4.56 -33.98
CA ARG A 382 -3.36 -5.29 -33.74
C ARG A 382 -3.06 -6.35 -34.81
N PHE A 383 -1.80 -6.80 -34.84
CA PHE A 383 -1.43 -8.03 -35.54
C PHE A 383 -2.01 -9.26 -34.86
N ALA A 384 -2.58 -10.18 -35.64
CA ALA A 384 -3.01 -11.49 -35.16
C ALA A 384 -1.85 -12.52 -35.24
N PRO A 385 -1.98 -13.71 -34.61
CA PRO A 385 -0.98 -14.76 -34.68
C PRO A 385 -0.63 -15.24 -36.11
N ASN A 386 -1.51 -15.04 -37.11
CA ASN A 386 -1.22 -15.34 -38.51
C ASN A 386 -0.32 -14.30 -39.22
N GLY A 387 0.11 -13.23 -38.53
CA GLY A 387 1.03 -12.24 -39.08
C GLY A 387 0.39 -11.12 -39.90
N TYR A 388 -0.94 -11.03 -39.96
CA TYR A 388 -1.65 -9.93 -40.61
C TYR A 388 -2.19 -8.94 -39.55
N TYR A 389 -2.28 -7.65 -39.89
CA TYR A 389 -2.88 -6.62 -39.04
C TYR A 389 -4.37 -6.50 -39.32
N TYR A 390 -5.16 -6.31 -38.26
CA TYR A 390 -6.60 -6.10 -38.32
C TYR A 390 -6.90 -4.72 -37.71
N ASP A 391 -7.65 -3.90 -38.45
CA ASP A 391 -7.98 -2.53 -38.06
C ASP A 391 -8.90 -2.47 -36.82
N LYS A 392 -9.28 -1.24 -36.41
CA LYS A 392 -10.23 -1.01 -35.32
C LYS A 392 -11.62 -1.62 -35.53
N GLU A 393 -12.01 -1.92 -36.77
CA GLU A 393 -13.28 -2.59 -37.13
C GLU A 393 -13.11 -4.13 -37.20
N GLY A 394 -11.86 -4.63 -37.09
CA GLY A 394 -11.48 -6.05 -37.14
C GLY A 394 -11.19 -6.58 -38.55
N LYS A 395 -10.95 -5.69 -39.52
CA LYS A 395 -10.74 -6.03 -40.93
C LYS A 395 -9.26 -6.14 -41.26
N GLN A 396 -8.88 -7.17 -42.01
CA GLN A 396 -7.50 -7.33 -42.48
C GLN A 396 -7.06 -6.14 -43.33
N VAL A 397 -5.89 -5.57 -43.02
CA VAL A 397 -5.24 -4.52 -43.81
C VAL A 397 -4.14 -5.14 -44.66
N ASP A 398 -4.08 -4.74 -45.94
CA ASP A 398 -2.99 -5.06 -46.85
C ASP A 398 -1.96 -3.93 -46.87
N PHE A 399 -0.70 -4.25 -46.55
CA PHE A 399 0.44 -3.34 -46.63
C PHE A 399 1.34 -3.59 -47.87
N GLY A 400 0.92 -4.50 -48.75
CA GLY A 400 1.69 -5.03 -49.88
C GLY A 400 2.65 -6.15 -49.47
N THR A 401 3.41 -6.67 -50.44
CA THR A 401 4.36 -7.78 -50.24
C THR A 401 5.80 -7.37 -50.54
N ASN A 402 6.75 -8.10 -49.93
CA ASN A 402 8.20 -7.92 -50.07
C ASN A 402 8.67 -6.47 -49.89
N ARG A 403 8.22 -5.81 -48.81
CA ARG A 403 8.53 -4.40 -48.57
C ARG A 403 8.49 -4.00 -47.11
N TYR A 404 9.25 -2.95 -46.80
CA TYR A 404 9.10 -2.20 -45.56
C TYR A 404 7.80 -1.38 -45.56
N PHE A 405 7.21 -1.24 -44.38
CA PHE A 405 6.15 -0.28 -44.06
C PHE A 405 6.30 0.24 -42.64
N GLU A 406 5.70 1.40 -42.35
CA GLU A 406 5.70 2.03 -41.03
C GLU A 406 4.28 2.02 -40.45
N LEU A 407 4.15 1.69 -39.16
CA LEU A 407 2.91 1.71 -38.40
C LEU A 407 3.23 2.18 -36.97
N ASP A 408 2.54 3.21 -36.49
CA ASP A 408 2.72 3.83 -35.16
C ASP A 408 4.18 4.13 -34.77
N GLY A 409 4.95 4.71 -35.69
CA GLY A 409 6.37 5.04 -35.49
C GLY A 409 7.31 3.84 -35.46
N LYS A 410 6.84 2.62 -35.79
CA LYS A 410 7.67 1.41 -35.86
C LYS A 410 7.72 0.88 -37.30
N TRP A 411 8.88 0.35 -37.65
CA TRP A 411 9.12 -0.25 -38.94
C TRP A 411 8.84 -1.76 -38.91
N TYR A 412 8.20 -2.24 -39.97
CA TYR A 412 7.82 -3.62 -40.20
C TYR A 412 8.24 -4.03 -41.62
N TYR A 413 8.30 -5.32 -41.90
CA TYR A 413 8.50 -5.83 -43.26
C TYR A 413 7.45 -6.89 -43.58
N ALA A 414 6.69 -6.68 -44.65
CA ALA A 414 5.73 -7.64 -45.16
C ALA A 414 6.42 -8.66 -46.07
N GLY A 415 6.20 -9.94 -45.81
CA GLY A 415 6.75 -11.08 -46.55
C GLY A 415 6.19 -11.20 -47.97
N ASN A 416 6.42 -12.36 -48.59
CA ASN A 416 5.94 -12.64 -49.95
C ASN A 416 4.43 -12.91 -50.03
N ASP A 417 3.80 -13.27 -48.90
CA ASP A 417 2.36 -13.44 -48.73
C ASP A 417 1.65 -12.18 -48.16
N GLY A 418 2.41 -11.27 -47.55
CA GLY A 418 1.92 -10.06 -46.88
C GLY A 418 1.95 -10.13 -45.35
N ALA A 419 2.29 -11.29 -44.76
CA ALA A 419 2.46 -11.42 -43.31
C ALA A 419 3.75 -10.73 -42.83
N ILE A 420 3.76 -10.21 -41.59
CA ILE A 420 4.98 -9.62 -41.00
C ILE A 420 6.07 -10.65 -40.73
N LEU A 421 7.29 -10.37 -41.18
CA LEU A 421 8.47 -11.15 -40.83
C LEU A 421 8.89 -10.97 -39.36
N LYS A 422 9.53 -12.00 -38.81
CA LYS A 422 9.99 -12.09 -37.42
C LYS A 422 11.37 -12.76 -37.36
N GLY A 423 12.11 -12.55 -36.27
CA GLY A 423 13.46 -13.07 -36.07
C GLY A 423 14.53 -12.37 -36.91
N ALA A 424 15.70 -12.99 -37.02
CA ALA A 424 16.78 -12.54 -37.90
C ALA A 424 16.39 -12.77 -39.37
N GLN A 425 16.61 -11.77 -40.22
CA GLN A 425 16.25 -11.78 -41.65
C GLN A 425 17.38 -11.16 -42.48
N THR A 426 17.47 -11.52 -43.77
CA THR A 426 18.36 -10.86 -44.72
C THR A 426 17.51 -10.20 -45.80
N ILE A 427 17.45 -8.87 -45.80
CA ILE A 427 16.64 -8.06 -46.71
C ILE A 427 17.61 -7.26 -47.58
N ASP A 428 17.53 -7.40 -48.91
CA ASP A 428 18.42 -6.75 -49.89
C ASP A 428 19.93 -6.88 -49.57
N GLY A 429 20.32 -8.03 -49.00
CA GLY A 429 21.68 -8.33 -48.57
C GLY A 429 22.05 -7.81 -47.17
N VAL A 430 21.21 -6.99 -46.54
CA VAL A 430 21.40 -6.46 -45.19
C VAL A 430 20.81 -7.41 -44.16
N GLN A 431 21.61 -7.84 -43.18
CA GLN A 431 21.12 -8.63 -42.06
C GLN A 431 20.45 -7.71 -41.03
N VAL A 432 19.17 -7.95 -40.75
CA VAL A 432 18.31 -7.19 -39.83
C VAL A 432 17.60 -8.13 -38.85
N TYR A 433 16.89 -7.60 -37.85
CA TYR A 433 16.10 -8.41 -36.92
C TYR A 433 14.73 -7.78 -36.67
N PHE A 434 13.68 -8.59 -36.64
CA PHE A 434 12.31 -8.21 -36.27
C PHE A 434 11.88 -8.97 -35.01
N ASP A 435 11.25 -8.31 -34.05
CA ASP A 435 10.86 -8.95 -32.78
C ASP A 435 9.61 -9.86 -32.89
N SER A 436 9.14 -10.39 -31.76
CA SER A 436 7.94 -11.26 -31.67
C SER A 436 6.69 -10.63 -32.27
N ASP A 437 6.66 -9.30 -32.33
CA ASP A 437 5.51 -8.51 -32.76
C ASP A 437 5.74 -7.97 -34.19
N GLY A 438 6.87 -8.31 -34.82
CA GLY A 438 7.26 -7.92 -36.19
C GLY A 438 7.99 -6.58 -36.29
N ARG A 439 8.33 -5.91 -35.18
CA ARG A 439 8.98 -4.60 -35.23
C ARG A 439 10.47 -4.76 -35.52
N GLN A 440 10.99 -4.00 -36.49
CA GLN A 440 12.42 -3.95 -36.77
C GLN A 440 13.16 -3.41 -35.54
N ILE A 441 14.20 -4.12 -35.12
CA ILE A 441 15.05 -3.71 -34.01
C ILE A 441 16.18 -2.81 -34.51
N LYS A 442 16.33 -1.68 -33.83
CA LYS A 442 17.41 -0.71 -34.01
C LYS A 442 17.98 -0.29 -32.65
N GLY A 443 19.28 0.01 -32.59
CA GLY A 443 19.93 0.74 -31.49
C GLY A 443 20.02 0.01 -30.15
N LYS A 444 20.05 -1.33 -30.18
CA LYS A 444 20.17 -2.19 -28.99
C LYS A 444 20.72 -3.58 -29.32
N PHE A 445 21.26 -4.24 -28.31
CA PHE A 445 21.55 -5.68 -28.37
C PHE A 445 20.26 -6.51 -28.38
N VAL A 446 20.25 -7.55 -29.22
CA VAL A 446 19.23 -8.61 -29.29
C VAL A 446 19.87 -9.93 -28.90
N ARG A 447 19.21 -10.74 -28.08
CA ARG A 447 19.57 -12.14 -27.88
C ARG A 447 18.88 -12.98 -28.95
N ASP A 448 19.64 -13.59 -29.85
CA ASP A 448 19.08 -14.47 -30.87
C ASP A 448 18.59 -15.78 -30.21
N SER A 449 17.40 -16.25 -30.59
CA SER A 449 16.81 -17.47 -30.02
C SER A 449 17.40 -18.77 -30.60
N SER A 450 18.17 -18.70 -31.69
CA SER A 450 18.78 -19.87 -32.35
C SER A 450 20.07 -20.33 -31.66
N ASP A 451 20.93 -19.42 -31.22
CA ASP A 451 22.23 -19.70 -30.60
C ASP A 451 22.42 -19.05 -29.21
N TYR A 452 21.40 -18.32 -28.73
CA TYR A 452 21.39 -17.58 -27.46
C TYR A 452 22.46 -16.49 -27.33
N LYS A 453 23.12 -16.10 -28.43
CA LYS A 453 24.15 -15.04 -28.47
C LYS A 453 23.52 -13.65 -28.57
N TYR A 454 24.27 -12.65 -28.10
CA TYR A 454 23.87 -11.24 -28.21
C TYR A 454 24.49 -10.61 -29.45
N ARG A 455 23.67 -9.97 -30.28
CA ARG A 455 24.05 -9.26 -31.51
C ARG A 455 23.56 -7.82 -31.48
N TYR A 456 24.34 -6.86 -31.96
CA TYR A 456 23.92 -5.45 -32.00
C TYR A 456 23.40 -5.04 -33.38
N TYR A 457 22.22 -4.42 -33.40
CA TYR A 457 21.63 -3.85 -34.62
C TYR A 457 21.70 -2.33 -34.54
N ASP A 458 22.22 -1.69 -35.59
CA ASP A 458 22.50 -0.26 -35.66
C ASP A 458 21.27 0.60 -35.34
N LYS A 459 21.49 1.81 -34.80
CA LYS A 459 20.45 2.72 -34.34
C LYS A 459 19.65 3.38 -35.47
N ASP A 460 20.25 3.60 -36.64
CA ASP A 460 19.59 4.35 -37.72
C ASP A 460 19.06 3.39 -38.80
N SER A 461 19.89 2.44 -39.24
CA SER A 461 19.57 1.46 -40.28
C SER A 461 18.87 0.20 -39.74
N GLY A 462 19.23 -0.27 -38.54
CA GLY A 462 18.86 -1.60 -38.04
C GLY A 462 19.66 -2.75 -38.66
N ALA A 463 20.80 -2.47 -39.30
CA ALA A 463 21.72 -3.48 -39.81
C ALA A 463 22.56 -4.12 -38.68
N LEU A 464 22.90 -5.41 -38.82
CA LEU A 464 23.80 -6.13 -37.91
C LEU A 464 25.22 -5.54 -37.98
N VAL A 465 25.71 -5.01 -36.85
CA VAL A 465 27.06 -4.46 -36.72
C VAL A 465 28.07 -5.59 -36.45
N LYS A 466 29.28 -5.48 -37.02
CA LYS A 466 30.34 -6.50 -36.99
C LYS A 466 31.73 -5.84 -36.83
N SER A 467 32.64 -6.50 -36.13
CA SER A 467 34.05 -6.08 -35.91
C SER A 467 34.22 -4.64 -35.42
N GLN A 468 33.36 -4.19 -34.50
CA GLN A 468 33.30 -2.78 -34.06
C GLN A 468 32.99 -2.65 -32.56
N TYR A 469 33.41 -1.52 -31.99
CA TYR A 469 33.00 -1.10 -30.65
C TYR A 469 31.58 -0.50 -30.68
N ILE A 470 30.76 -0.89 -29.71
CA ILE A 470 29.38 -0.41 -29.51
C ILE A 470 29.31 0.37 -28.21
N ILE A 471 28.56 1.47 -28.16
CA ILE A 471 28.16 2.15 -26.92
C ILE A 471 26.67 1.93 -26.70
N ASP A 472 26.30 1.32 -25.57
CA ASP A 472 24.89 1.11 -25.19
C ASP A 472 24.70 1.24 -23.67
N TYR A 473 23.46 1.44 -23.22
CA TYR A 473 23.14 1.65 -21.81
C TYR A 473 23.16 0.31 -21.04
N ASN A 474 24.09 0.19 -20.09
CA ASN A 474 24.18 -0.95 -19.19
C ASN A 474 23.30 -0.72 -17.95
N LYS A 475 22.27 -1.56 -17.80
CA LYS A 475 21.37 -1.58 -16.63
C LYS A 475 22.08 -1.90 -15.31
N ASN A 476 23.22 -2.61 -15.36
CA ASN A 476 23.97 -3.05 -14.18
C ASN A 476 24.87 -1.95 -13.62
N THR A 477 25.62 -1.25 -14.47
CA THR A 477 26.48 -0.11 -14.08
C THR A 477 25.70 1.22 -14.03
N GLN A 478 24.49 1.22 -14.60
CA GLN A 478 23.56 2.36 -14.71
C GLN A 478 24.11 3.53 -15.53
N LYS A 479 24.90 3.22 -16.57
CA LYS A 479 25.61 4.16 -17.45
C LYS A 479 25.65 3.64 -18.89
N TYR A 480 26.07 4.48 -19.82
CA TYR A 480 26.53 4.00 -21.12
C TYR A 480 27.90 3.33 -20.97
N GLU A 481 28.05 2.13 -21.51
CA GLU A 481 29.29 1.35 -21.47
C GLU A 481 29.75 0.92 -22.87
N ARG A 482 31.03 0.56 -22.98
CA ARG A 482 31.60 0.05 -24.23
C ARG A 482 31.47 -1.46 -24.31
N TYR A 483 31.07 -1.96 -25.48
CA TYR A 483 31.06 -3.37 -25.85
C TYR A 483 31.84 -3.54 -27.15
N TYR A 484 32.17 -4.78 -27.53
CA TYR A 484 32.70 -5.10 -28.85
C TYR A 484 31.96 -6.28 -29.46
N VAL A 485 31.75 -6.25 -30.77
CA VAL A 485 31.15 -7.34 -31.54
C VAL A 485 32.16 -7.91 -32.53
N ASP A 486 32.22 -9.23 -32.66
CA ASP A 486 33.13 -9.93 -33.56
C ASP A 486 32.71 -9.84 -35.05
N GLU A 487 33.41 -10.55 -35.92
CA GLU A 487 33.12 -10.64 -37.37
C GLU A 487 31.74 -11.25 -37.68
N ASN A 488 31.14 -11.99 -36.74
CA ASN A 488 29.80 -12.57 -36.82
C ASN A 488 28.73 -11.68 -36.16
N GLY A 489 29.14 -10.52 -35.64
CA GLY A 489 28.30 -9.56 -34.91
C GLY A 489 27.99 -9.99 -33.47
N ILE A 490 28.67 -11.02 -32.96
CA ILE A 490 28.46 -11.57 -31.61
C ILE A 490 29.22 -10.73 -30.59
N ARG A 491 28.54 -10.32 -29.52
CA ARG A 491 29.14 -9.62 -28.38
C ARG A 491 30.17 -10.51 -27.68
N VAL A 492 31.43 -10.06 -27.62
CA VAL A 492 32.55 -10.80 -27.02
C VAL A 492 32.54 -10.71 -25.48
N SER A 493 33.31 -11.59 -24.84
CA SER A 493 33.65 -11.52 -23.41
C SER A 493 35.08 -12.02 -23.16
N GLY A 494 35.56 -11.87 -21.92
CA GLY A 494 36.91 -12.28 -21.50
C GLY A 494 38.03 -11.35 -21.99
N PRO A 495 39.29 -11.78 -21.89
CA PRO A 495 40.43 -11.04 -22.44
C PRO A 495 40.40 -11.07 -23.97
N GLN A 496 40.69 -9.94 -24.61
CA GLN A 496 40.67 -9.76 -26.06
C GLN A 496 41.83 -8.86 -26.50
N THR A 497 42.37 -9.08 -27.70
CA THR A 497 43.38 -8.20 -28.30
C THR A 497 42.76 -7.48 -29.50
N ILE A 498 42.50 -6.18 -29.36
CA ILE A 498 41.83 -5.37 -30.39
C ILE A 498 42.80 -4.26 -30.83
N SER A 499 43.12 -4.20 -32.11
CA SER A 499 44.09 -3.24 -32.68
C SER A 499 45.45 -3.19 -31.94
N GLY A 500 45.89 -4.33 -31.40
CA GLY A 500 47.12 -4.44 -30.60
C GLY A 500 46.99 -4.12 -29.11
N ALA A 501 45.85 -3.57 -28.66
CA ALA A 501 45.58 -3.35 -27.24
C ALA A 501 44.97 -4.60 -26.59
N SER A 502 45.58 -5.09 -25.51
CA SER A 502 45.01 -6.12 -24.65
C SER A 502 43.99 -5.52 -23.69
N VAL A 503 42.72 -5.88 -23.87
CA VAL A 503 41.56 -5.35 -23.13
C VAL A 503 40.75 -6.52 -22.53
N TYR A 504 39.79 -6.24 -21.66
CA TYR A 504 38.91 -7.26 -21.09
C TYR A 504 37.45 -6.82 -21.12
N PHE A 505 36.58 -7.74 -21.51
CA PHE A 505 35.13 -7.57 -21.49
C PHE A 505 34.52 -8.49 -20.43
N SER A 506 33.70 -7.92 -19.55
CA SER A 506 32.98 -8.61 -18.48
C SER A 506 32.36 -9.94 -18.95
N ASN A 507 32.69 -11.05 -18.28
CA ASN A 507 32.08 -12.35 -18.55
C ASN A 507 30.60 -12.44 -18.10
N TYR A 508 30.08 -11.43 -17.40
CA TYR A 508 28.69 -11.37 -16.96
C TYR A 508 27.77 -10.77 -18.02
N ASP A 509 28.18 -9.65 -18.62
CA ASP A 509 27.34 -8.83 -19.52
C ASP A 509 28.09 -8.22 -20.72
N GLY A 510 29.40 -8.46 -20.87
CA GLY A 510 30.18 -8.12 -22.05
C GLY A 510 30.72 -6.69 -22.14
N HIS A 511 30.59 -5.86 -21.10
CA HIS A 511 31.12 -4.49 -21.14
C HIS A 511 32.64 -4.46 -20.90
N GLN A 512 33.37 -3.55 -21.56
CA GLN A 512 34.81 -3.38 -21.35
C GLN A 512 35.09 -2.83 -19.94
N LEU A 513 36.04 -3.44 -19.24
CA LEU A 513 36.47 -2.98 -17.92
C LEU A 513 37.42 -1.77 -18.05
N PHE A 514 37.22 -0.77 -17.21
CA PHE A 514 38.07 0.41 -17.07
C PHE A 514 38.35 0.64 -15.58
N ASN A 515 39.62 0.78 -15.20
CA ASN A 515 40.06 0.96 -13.81
C ASN A 515 39.50 -0.13 -12.86
N ASP A 516 39.53 -1.39 -13.31
CA ASP A 516 38.93 -2.55 -12.63
C ASP A 516 39.66 -3.87 -13.00
N PHE A 517 39.30 -4.98 -12.36
CA PHE A 517 39.99 -6.27 -12.48
C PHE A 517 39.23 -7.31 -13.32
N GLY A 518 39.88 -7.81 -14.38
CA GLY A 518 39.40 -8.90 -15.24
C GLY A 518 40.25 -10.16 -15.08
N ASP A 519 39.63 -11.27 -14.66
CA ASP A 519 40.34 -12.53 -14.32
C ASP A 519 41.56 -12.30 -13.39
N GLY A 520 41.38 -11.47 -12.36
CA GLY A 520 42.42 -11.13 -11.38
C GLY A 520 43.48 -10.14 -11.86
N HIS A 521 43.51 -9.76 -13.14
CA HIS A 521 44.46 -8.80 -13.71
C HIS A 521 43.84 -7.40 -13.82
N TYR A 522 44.65 -6.35 -13.66
CA TYR A 522 44.17 -4.96 -13.68
C TYR A 522 44.09 -4.39 -15.11
N TYR A 523 42.98 -3.70 -15.39
CA TYR A 523 42.76 -2.94 -16.62
C TYR A 523 42.62 -1.47 -16.24
N ASN A 524 43.52 -0.63 -16.77
CA ASN A 524 43.69 0.76 -16.33
C ASN A 524 42.57 1.70 -16.81
N HIS A 525 42.73 3.01 -16.59
CA HIS A 525 41.72 4.02 -16.96
C HIS A 525 41.48 4.18 -18.48
N TYR A 526 42.31 3.59 -19.34
CA TYR A 526 42.08 3.45 -20.79
C TYR A 526 41.41 2.12 -21.17
N GLY A 527 41.22 1.21 -20.20
CA GLY A 527 40.67 -0.13 -20.40
C GLY A 527 41.68 -1.16 -20.91
N ASN A 528 42.98 -0.86 -20.79
CA ASN A 528 44.09 -1.69 -21.24
C ASN A 528 44.71 -2.45 -20.06
N PHE A 529 45.13 -3.70 -20.28
CA PHE A 529 45.90 -4.50 -19.34
C PHE A 529 47.12 -3.72 -18.82
N THR A 530 47.40 -3.82 -17.53
CA THR A 530 48.57 -3.20 -16.90
C THR A 530 49.19 -4.19 -15.92
N ASP A 531 50.45 -4.54 -16.16
CA ASP A 531 51.24 -5.34 -15.24
C ASP A 531 51.51 -4.54 -13.95
N LEU A 532 51.11 -5.13 -12.82
CA LEU A 532 51.31 -4.56 -11.48
C LEU A 532 52.51 -5.19 -10.74
N GLY A 533 53.24 -6.09 -11.40
CA GLY A 533 54.28 -6.94 -10.81
C GLY A 533 53.70 -8.11 -10.02
N THR A 534 54.55 -8.79 -9.25
CA THR A 534 54.16 -9.97 -8.45
C THR A 534 54.60 -9.86 -7.00
N ASN A 535 53.94 -10.62 -6.13
CA ASN A 535 54.23 -10.76 -4.70
C ASN A 535 54.38 -9.42 -3.95
N ARG A 536 53.40 -8.52 -4.13
CA ARG A 536 53.47 -7.16 -3.54
C ARG A 536 52.11 -6.54 -3.28
N TYR A 537 52.08 -5.63 -2.30
CA TYR A 537 50.99 -4.68 -2.14
C TYR A 537 50.99 -3.63 -3.25
N VAL A 538 49.78 -3.24 -3.67
CA VAL A 538 49.50 -2.16 -4.62
C VAL A 538 48.27 -1.39 -4.12
N GLN A 539 48.33 -0.05 -4.15
CA GLN A 539 47.21 0.81 -3.81
C GLN A 539 46.56 1.35 -5.10
N ILE A 540 45.25 1.13 -5.26
CA ILE A 540 44.47 1.67 -6.39
C ILE A 540 43.29 2.46 -5.82
N GLY A 541 43.41 3.78 -5.89
CA GLY A 541 42.61 4.71 -5.10
C GLY A 541 42.72 4.45 -3.60
N GLU A 542 41.61 4.54 -2.87
CA GLU A 542 41.57 4.32 -1.42
C GLU A 542 41.81 2.84 -1.03
N ASN A 543 41.76 1.92 -1.99
CA ASN A 543 41.78 0.48 -1.73
C ASN A 543 43.19 -0.11 -1.88
N TRP A 544 43.54 -1.00 -0.96
CA TRP A 544 44.77 -1.79 -1.01
C TRP A 544 44.48 -3.18 -1.58
N TYR A 545 45.37 -3.66 -2.43
CA TYR A 545 45.33 -4.97 -3.06
C TYR A 545 46.68 -5.65 -2.83
N TYR A 546 46.73 -6.98 -2.90
CA TYR A 546 47.99 -7.72 -2.97
C TYR A 546 48.01 -8.59 -4.22
N VAL A 547 49.04 -8.44 -5.03
CA VAL A 547 49.24 -9.20 -6.26
C VAL A 547 50.10 -10.43 -5.95
N GLY A 548 49.61 -11.61 -6.32
CA GLY A 548 50.26 -12.90 -6.09
C GLY A 548 51.45 -13.16 -7.01
N ASN A 549 51.90 -14.43 -7.04
CA ASN A 549 53.04 -14.85 -7.84
C ASN A 549 52.73 -15.02 -9.35
N ASP A 550 51.45 -15.07 -9.70
CA ASP A 550 50.91 -15.26 -11.05
C ASP A 550 50.47 -13.94 -11.72
N GLY A 551 50.64 -12.80 -11.04
CA GLY A 551 50.19 -11.48 -11.50
C GLY A 551 48.71 -11.17 -11.20
N LYS A 552 48.00 -12.07 -10.51
CA LYS A 552 46.59 -11.87 -10.12
C LYS A 552 46.45 -11.33 -8.70
N ILE A 553 45.40 -10.56 -8.43
CA ILE A 553 45.04 -10.16 -7.06
C ILE A 553 44.59 -11.36 -6.20
N LEU A 554 45.06 -11.40 -4.95
CA LEU A 554 44.59 -12.36 -3.95
C LEU A 554 43.19 -11.98 -3.43
N THR A 555 42.45 -12.99 -2.98
CA THR A 555 41.15 -12.85 -2.30
C THR A 555 41.10 -13.77 -1.07
N GLY A 556 40.16 -13.51 -0.16
CA GLY A 556 39.97 -14.27 1.08
C GLY A 556 40.99 -13.94 2.18
N GLU A 557 41.05 -14.80 3.18
CA GLU A 557 42.02 -14.72 4.28
C GLU A 557 43.43 -15.10 3.80
N GLN A 558 44.43 -14.30 4.15
CA GLN A 558 45.83 -14.48 3.75
C GLN A 558 46.76 -14.17 4.93
N THR A 559 47.92 -14.82 4.99
CA THR A 559 49.01 -14.46 5.92
C THR A 559 50.17 -13.88 5.12
N ILE A 560 50.44 -12.59 5.29
CA ILE A 560 51.43 -11.83 4.50
C ILE A 560 52.33 -11.08 5.49
N ASP A 561 53.65 -11.30 5.41
CA ASP A 561 54.66 -10.73 6.33
C ASP A 561 54.34 -10.95 7.84
N ASN A 562 53.67 -12.06 8.16
CA ASN A 562 53.14 -12.44 9.48
C ASN A 562 51.94 -11.60 9.98
N ALA A 563 51.32 -10.77 9.12
CA ALA A 563 50.01 -10.18 9.37
C ALA A 563 48.89 -11.09 8.82
N HIS A 564 47.84 -11.28 9.61
CA HIS A 564 46.60 -11.95 9.20
C HIS A 564 45.66 -10.91 8.59
N VAL A 565 45.53 -10.94 7.27
CA VAL A 565 44.80 -9.94 6.48
C VAL A 565 43.68 -10.62 5.68
N TYR A 566 42.62 -9.88 5.37
CA TYR A 566 41.52 -10.37 4.55
C TYR A 566 41.35 -9.47 3.31
N PHE A 567 41.17 -10.09 2.15
CA PHE A 567 40.83 -9.41 0.90
C PHE A 567 39.41 -9.83 0.47
N ASP A 568 38.57 -8.88 0.07
CA ASP A 568 37.20 -9.17 -0.36
C ASP A 568 37.13 -9.92 -1.70
N ARG A 569 35.93 -10.21 -2.20
CA ARG A 569 35.73 -10.91 -3.48
C ARG A 569 36.18 -10.09 -4.71
N SER A 570 36.49 -8.81 -4.54
CA SER A 570 37.12 -7.94 -5.53
C SER A 570 38.61 -7.68 -5.26
N GLY A 571 39.21 -8.36 -4.29
CA GLY A 571 40.62 -8.25 -3.91
C GLY A 571 40.97 -7.06 -3.01
N LYS A 572 39.99 -6.35 -2.46
CA LYS A 572 40.23 -5.17 -1.61
C LYS A 572 40.53 -5.59 -0.17
N GLN A 573 41.63 -5.12 0.39
CA GLN A 573 42.01 -5.38 1.77
C GLN A 573 40.99 -4.76 2.74
N VAL A 574 40.46 -5.56 3.67
CA VAL A 574 39.60 -5.08 4.75
C VAL A 574 40.48 -4.38 5.79
N LYS A 575 40.19 -3.10 6.07
CA LYS A 575 40.91 -2.27 7.05
C LYS A 575 39.91 -1.41 7.81
N GLY A 576 39.97 -1.40 9.14
CA GLY A 576 39.08 -0.61 10.00
C GLY A 576 37.63 -1.11 10.04
N GLY A 577 37.41 -2.38 9.70
CA GLY A 577 36.09 -2.98 9.52
C GLY A 577 36.10 -4.49 9.73
N PHE A 578 34.92 -5.10 9.57
CA PHE A 578 34.74 -6.55 9.68
C PHE A 578 34.87 -7.23 8.31
N ASP A 579 35.45 -8.43 8.30
CA ASP A 579 35.47 -9.32 7.14
C ASP A 579 34.17 -10.17 7.03
N ASN A 580 34.13 -11.08 6.04
CA ASN A 580 33.01 -12.00 5.86
C ASN A 580 32.88 -13.04 7.01
N ASN A 581 33.93 -13.26 7.81
CA ASN A 581 33.93 -14.14 8.98
C ASN A 581 33.54 -13.41 10.29
N GLN A 582 33.12 -12.13 10.22
CA GLN A 582 32.84 -11.22 11.36
C GLN A 582 34.06 -10.91 12.25
N GLN A 583 35.29 -11.07 11.72
CA GLN A 583 36.55 -10.72 12.37
C GLN A 583 36.95 -9.28 12.03
N PHE A 584 37.47 -8.52 13.01
CA PHE A 584 37.80 -7.11 12.84
C PHE A 584 39.27 -6.90 12.46
N HIS A 585 39.49 -6.13 11.40
CA HIS A 585 40.81 -5.76 10.91
C HIS A 585 41.18 -4.32 11.27
N ASP A 586 42.41 -4.11 11.69
CA ASP A 586 42.96 -2.81 12.06
C ASP A 586 42.91 -1.80 10.89
N LYS A 587 42.76 -0.51 11.21
CA LYS A 587 42.59 0.53 10.17
C LYS A 587 43.87 0.86 9.40
N ASP A 588 45.04 0.74 10.03
CA ASP A 588 46.31 1.17 9.42
C ASP A 588 47.03 -0.03 8.80
N SER A 589 47.09 -1.15 9.51
CA SER A 589 47.77 -2.38 9.08
C SER A 589 46.88 -3.39 8.34
N GLY A 590 45.57 -3.43 8.61
CA GLY A 590 44.68 -4.50 8.14
C GLY A 590 44.87 -5.85 8.86
N ASN A 591 45.69 -5.91 9.91
CA ASN A 591 45.89 -7.12 10.71
C ASN A 591 44.72 -7.34 11.69
N LEU A 592 44.49 -8.58 12.13
CA LEU A 592 43.43 -8.92 13.09
C LEU A 592 43.59 -8.17 14.43
N VAL A 593 42.47 -7.67 14.95
CA VAL A 593 42.39 -6.94 16.23
C VAL A 593 41.78 -7.84 17.30
N THR A 594 42.35 -7.82 18.50
CA THR A 594 41.77 -8.50 19.68
C THR A 594 41.73 -7.60 20.93
N ASN A 595 40.83 -7.96 21.84
CA ASN A 595 40.68 -7.48 23.22
C ASN A 595 40.71 -5.95 23.38
N ARG A 596 39.95 -5.21 22.57
CA ARG A 596 39.88 -3.74 22.65
C ARG A 596 38.59 -3.15 22.07
N PHE A 597 38.29 -1.92 22.46
CA PHE A 597 37.31 -1.10 21.77
C PHE A 597 37.82 -0.65 20.39
N VAL A 598 36.93 -0.67 19.40
CA VAL A 598 37.16 -0.15 18.04
C VAL A 598 35.98 0.71 17.60
N THR A 599 36.18 1.54 16.57
CA THR A 599 35.10 2.29 15.92
C THR A 599 35.11 1.99 14.43
N SER A 600 33.94 1.72 13.85
CA SER A 600 33.76 1.49 12.41
C SER A 600 32.42 2.07 11.98
N ASN A 601 32.38 2.83 10.87
CA ASN A 601 31.20 3.56 10.38
C ASN A 601 30.48 4.39 11.47
N GLY A 602 31.23 5.01 12.37
CA GLY A 602 30.71 5.81 13.50
C GLY A 602 30.16 5.00 14.68
N LYS A 603 30.13 3.67 14.58
CA LYS A 603 29.64 2.75 15.61
C LYS A 603 30.79 2.17 16.43
N ILE A 604 30.56 1.98 17.73
CA ILE A 604 31.56 1.45 18.67
C ILE A 604 31.30 -0.04 18.90
N TYR A 605 32.36 -0.83 18.92
CA TYR A 605 32.35 -2.27 19.20
C TYR A 605 33.44 -2.59 20.21
N PHE A 606 33.26 -3.64 21.02
CA PHE A 606 34.39 -4.28 21.72
C PHE A 606 34.72 -5.60 21.02
N ILE A 607 35.98 -5.76 20.65
CA ILE A 607 36.48 -6.95 19.94
C ILE A 607 37.10 -7.91 20.95
N GLY A 608 36.65 -9.17 20.93
CA GLY A 608 37.08 -10.23 21.84
C GLY A 608 38.45 -10.83 21.50
N SER A 609 38.74 -11.98 22.10
CA SER A 609 39.98 -12.75 21.86
C SER A 609 39.94 -13.56 20.56
N ASP A 610 38.76 -13.81 20.00
CA ASP A 610 38.54 -14.47 18.70
C ASP A 610 38.54 -13.48 17.52
N SER A 611 38.90 -12.22 17.77
CA SER A 611 38.83 -11.09 16.84
C SER A 611 37.42 -10.66 16.42
N ARG A 612 36.34 -11.15 17.06
CA ARG A 612 34.95 -10.79 16.71
C ARG A 612 34.32 -9.80 17.69
N ALA A 613 33.24 -9.14 17.27
CA ALA A 613 32.48 -8.25 18.15
C ALA A 613 31.74 -9.04 19.25
N VAL A 614 31.95 -8.64 20.51
CA VAL A 614 31.24 -9.18 21.67
C VAL A 614 29.78 -8.71 21.67
N LYS A 615 28.86 -9.55 22.15
CA LYS A 615 27.40 -9.35 22.07
C LYS A 615 26.75 -9.61 23.43
N GLY A 616 25.74 -8.82 23.80
CA GLY A 616 25.07 -8.87 25.11
C GLY A 616 25.74 -8.01 26.19
N ALA A 617 25.28 -8.14 27.45
CA ALA A 617 25.86 -7.43 28.58
C ALA A 617 27.22 -8.04 28.96
N THR A 618 28.26 -7.22 29.04
CA THR A 618 29.66 -7.67 29.25
C THR A 618 30.39 -6.74 30.21
N VAL A 619 31.14 -7.33 31.14
CA VAL A 619 32.01 -6.58 32.05
C VAL A 619 33.41 -6.47 31.44
N ILE A 620 33.87 -5.23 31.24
CA ILE A 620 35.21 -4.88 30.73
C ILE A 620 35.81 -3.91 31.76
N ASP A 621 36.99 -4.24 32.29
CA ASP A 621 37.69 -3.45 33.33
C ASP A 621 36.79 -3.06 34.53
N ASN A 622 35.99 -4.03 35.00
CA ASN A 622 34.96 -3.90 36.06
C ASN A 622 33.76 -3.00 35.73
N ILE A 623 33.67 -2.43 34.54
CA ILE A 623 32.53 -1.65 34.05
C ILE A 623 31.63 -2.55 33.20
N GLU A 624 30.33 -2.54 33.48
CA GLU A 624 29.35 -3.26 32.65
C GLU A 624 28.90 -2.37 31.48
N TYR A 625 29.09 -2.87 30.27
CA TYR A 625 28.61 -2.32 29.01
C TYR A 625 27.59 -3.28 28.39
N LEU A 626 26.75 -2.78 27.50
CA LEU A 626 25.83 -3.59 26.71
C LEU A 626 26.15 -3.46 25.22
N PHE A 627 26.17 -4.60 24.53
CA PHE A 627 26.32 -4.69 23.08
C PHE A 627 25.09 -5.38 22.48
N ASP A 628 24.61 -4.94 21.32
CA ASP A 628 23.45 -5.55 20.66
C ASP A 628 23.70 -7.04 20.37
N LYS A 629 22.67 -7.85 20.65
CA LYS A 629 22.77 -9.32 20.62
C LYS A 629 22.95 -9.88 19.20
N ASN A 630 22.67 -9.10 18.16
CA ASN A 630 22.83 -9.52 16.76
C ASN A 630 24.15 -8.99 16.16
N THR A 631 24.42 -7.70 16.35
CA THR A 631 25.48 -6.94 15.66
C THR A 631 26.74 -6.69 16.49
N GLY A 632 26.66 -6.75 17.82
CA GLY A 632 27.76 -6.38 18.72
C GLY A 632 28.01 -4.87 18.86
N GLU A 633 27.12 -4.02 18.32
CA GLU A 633 27.20 -2.55 18.46
C GLU A 633 26.95 -2.12 19.91
N GLN A 634 27.76 -1.21 20.45
CA GLN A 634 27.63 -0.70 21.82
C GLN A 634 26.31 0.06 22.01
N ILE A 635 25.43 -0.48 22.84
CA ILE A 635 24.18 0.16 23.23
C ILE A 635 24.47 1.18 24.34
N LYS A 636 24.21 2.46 24.06
CA LYS A 636 24.43 3.55 25.03
C LYS A 636 23.42 4.70 24.91
N GLY A 637 23.23 5.44 26.00
CA GLY A 637 22.41 6.65 26.05
C GLY A 637 20.90 6.40 26.13
N GLY A 638 20.46 5.30 26.74
CA GLY A 638 19.04 4.95 26.79
C GLY A 638 18.67 3.98 27.91
N PHE A 639 17.35 3.89 28.12
CA PHE A 639 16.72 2.89 28.98
C PHE A 639 16.68 1.53 28.28
N VAL A 640 16.79 0.46 29.05
CA VAL A 640 16.87 -0.91 28.56
C VAL A 640 15.87 -1.81 29.28
N ASP A 641 15.17 -2.65 28.51
CA ASP A 641 14.15 -3.60 28.99
C ASP A 641 14.73 -4.93 29.50
N TYR A 642 13.86 -5.85 29.95
CA TYR A 642 14.22 -7.20 30.41
C TYR A 642 14.83 -8.11 29.32
N SER A 643 14.82 -7.71 28.04
CA SER A 643 15.43 -8.45 26.92
C SER A 643 16.83 -7.94 26.54
N ASP A 644 17.34 -6.96 27.29
CA ASP A 644 18.51 -6.13 26.99
C ASP A 644 18.39 -5.33 25.68
N LYS A 645 17.18 -4.84 25.34
CA LYS A 645 16.96 -3.93 24.20
C LYS A 645 16.74 -2.50 24.65
N LEU A 646 17.28 -1.55 23.89
CA LEU A 646 17.10 -0.12 24.14
C LEU A 646 15.69 0.33 23.75
N ILE A 647 14.97 0.91 24.70
CA ILE A 647 13.57 1.32 24.55
C ILE A 647 13.53 2.59 23.68
N SER A 648 13.09 2.43 22.43
CA SER A 648 12.98 3.55 21.47
C SER A 648 11.82 4.48 21.83
N LYS A 649 11.99 5.79 21.54
CA LYS A 649 10.99 6.83 21.84
C LYS A 649 9.60 6.57 21.24
N GLU A 650 9.55 5.81 20.15
CA GLU A 650 8.33 5.52 19.38
C GLU A 650 7.59 4.28 19.89
N ASN A 651 8.24 3.42 20.70
CA ASN A 651 7.65 2.20 21.26
C ASN A 651 7.45 2.28 22.77
N TYR A 652 6.86 3.39 23.23
CA TYR A 652 6.36 3.56 24.60
C TYR A 652 5.03 2.83 24.83
N ASN A 653 5.00 1.54 24.44
CA ASN A 653 3.83 0.67 24.61
C ASN A 653 3.89 -0.03 25.98
N TYR A 654 2.73 -0.36 26.55
CA TYR A 654 2.53 -0.66 27.98
C TYR A 654 3.30 -1.87 28.56
N ASN A 655 4.01 -2.64 27.73
CA ASN A 655 4.76 -3.83 28.12
C ASN A 655 6.26 -3.57 28.36
N ASN A 656 6.79 -2.42 27.94
CA ASN A 656 8.24 -2.14 27.95
C ASN A 656 8.67 -1.46 29.26
N ASP A 657 8.79 -2.25 30.33
CA ASP A 657 9.28 -1.79 31.64
C ASP A 657 10.79 -1.42 31.59
N PRO A 658 11.20 -0.17 31.89
CA PRO A 658 12.60 0.23 31.90
C PRO A 658 13.33 -0.34 33.13
N VAL A 659 14.23 -1.30 32.89
CA VAL A 659 14.96 -2.03 33.94
C VAL A 659 16.30 -1.38 34.24
N LYS A 660 17.11 -1.10 33.21
CA LYS A 660 18.48 -0.56 33.31
C LYS A 660 18.62 0.74 32.53
N PHE A 661 19.70 1.50 32.79
CA PHE A 661 20.08 2.67 32.00
C PHE A 661 21.60 2.71 31.78
N TYR A 662 22.02 2.90 30.53
CA TYR A 662 23.43 3.01 30.13
C TYR A 662 23.73 4.44 29.70
N GLU A 663 24.80 5.03 30.26
CA GLU A 663 25.17 6.44 30.05
C GLU A 663 25.43 6.76 28.56
N LYS A 664 25.08 7.97 28.12
CA LYS A 664 25.22 8.38 26.71
C LYS A 664 26.67 8.42 26.22
N ASP A 665 27.55 8.97 27.05
CA ASP A 665 28.89 9.33 26.60
C ASP A 665 29.82 8.12 26.74
N THR A 666 29.83 7.47 27.90
CA THR A 666 30.66 6.28 28.23
C THR A 666 30.08 4.96 27.73
N GLY A 667 28.74 4.80 27.77
CA GLY A 667 28.08 3.50 27.62
C GLY A 667 28.06 2.61 28.88
N ALA A 668 28.53 3.11 30.02
CA ALA A 668 28.55 2.36 31.27
C ALA A 668 27.15 2.22 31.90
N LEU A 669 26.88 1.08 32.55
CA LEU A 669 25.67 0.88 33.37
C LEU A 669 25.66 1.81 34.59
N VAL A 670 24.60 2.60 34.74
CA VAL A 670 24.38 3.44 35.93
C VAL A 670 23.96 2.59 37.12
N LYS A 671 24.76 2.61 38.20
CA LYS A 671 24.55 1.86 39.46
C LYS A 671 24.63 2.79 40.66
N ASP A 672 23.76 2.55 41.65
CA ASP A 672 23.65 3.22 42.96
C ASP A 672 23.78 4.75 42.95
N LYS A 673 23.05 5.41 42.05
CA LYS A 673 23.01 6.88 41.97
C LYS A 673 21.73 7.42 41.34
N TYR A 674 21.45 8.70 41.64
CA TYR A 674 20.51 9.50 40.86
C TYR A 674 21.09 9.79 39.46
N PHE A 675 20.23 9.82 38.45
CA PHE A 675 20.55 10.28 37.10
C PHE A 675 19.35 11.01 36.48
N THR A 676 19.59 11.74 35.38
CA THR A 676 18.54 12.51 34.68
C THR A 676 18.46 12.18 33.20
N VAL A 677 17.24 12.09 32.67
CA VAL A 677 16.97 11.88 31.24
C VAL A 677 15.91 12.87 30.80
N ASN A 678 16.22 13.74 29.83
CA ASN A 678 15.34 14.84 29.39
C ASN A 678 14.79 15.72 30.55
N GLY A 679 15.61 15.99 31.57
CA GLY A 679 15.22 16.77 32.77
C GLY A 679 14.40 16.00 33.82
N LYS A 680 13.97 14.77 33.53
CA LYS A 680 13.30 13.87 34.48
C LYS A 680 14.33 13.13 35.33
N TRP A 681 14.03 12.95 36.62
CA TRP A 681 14.92 12.30 37.59
C TRP A 681 14.60 10.81 37.76
N TYR A 682 15.64 10.00 37.96
CA TYR A 682 15.59 8.55 38.15
C TYR A 682 16.66 8.13 39.18
N TYR A 683 16.51 6.95 39.79
CA TYR A 683 17.55 6.32 40.62
C TYR A 683 17.68 4.84 40.23
N SER A 684 18.90 4.30 40.20
CA SER A 684 19.13 2.85 40.06
C SER A 684 19.86 2.28 41.27
N ASP A 685 19.55 1.04 41.62
CA ASP A 685 20.17 0.32 42.74
C ASP A 685 21.62 -0.13 42.42
N ASN A 686 22.24 -0.85 43.36
CA ASN A 686 23.61 -1.38 43.21
C ASN A 686 23.78 -2.45 42.11
N LYS A 687 22.69 -2.97 41.53
CA LYS A 687 22.66 -3.85 40.36
C LYS A 687 22.30 -3.09 39.08
N GLY A 688 22.07 -1.78 39.17
CA GLY A 688 21.66 -0.91 38.08
C GLY A 688 20.17 -0.99 37.74
N LYS A 689 19.36 -1.62 38.59
CA LYS A 689 17.90 -1.69 38.40
C LYS A 689 17.25 -0.39 38.81
N ILE A 690 16.40 0.17 37.95
CA ILE A 690 15.65 1.41 38.21
C ILE A 690 14.61 1.20 39.33
N LEU A 691 14.55 2.16 40.26
CA LEU A 691 13.62 2.14 41.38
C LEU A 691 12.19 2.58 40.97
N LYS A 692 11.19 2.03 41.66
CA LYS A 692 9.75 2.20 41.40
C LYS A 692 8.95 2.22 42.70
N GLY A 693 7.80 2.89 42.69
CA GLY A 693 6.90 3.02 43.84
C GLY A 693 7.46 3.96 44.93
N PRO A 694 6.90 3.90 46.16
CA PRO A 694 7.43 4.63 47.31
C PRO A 694 8.75 4.01 47.75
N GLN A 695 9.76 4.85 47.99
CA GLN A 695 11.12 4.44 48.31
C GLN A 695 11.75 5.35 49.36
N THR A 696 12.78 4.87 50.07
CA THR A 696 13.60 5.68 50.96
C THR A 696 15.03 5.74 50.42
N VAL A 697 15.41 6.85 49.81
CA VAL A 697 16.75 7.05 49.23
C VAL A 697 17.54 7.99 50.13
N HIS A 698 18.71 7.56 50.61
CA HIS A 698 19.55 8.30 51.57
C HIS A 698 18.78 8.84 52.80
N GLY A 699 17.78 8.09 53.29
CA GLY A 699 16.92 8.47 54.42
C GLY A 699 15.72 9.37 54.06
N VAL A 700 15.59 9.84 52.82
CA VAL A 700 14.47 10.67 52.35
C VAL A 700 13.39 9.80 51.72
N GLN A 701 12.14 9.95 52.17
CA GLN A 701 10.99 9.32 51.52
C GLN A 701 10.67 10.02 50.19
N VAL A 702 10.68 9.27 49.09
CA VAL A 702 10.44 9.72 47.71
C VAL A 702 9.49 8.75 47.01
N TYR A 703 8.92 9.15 45.86
CA TYR A 703 8.15 8.25 45.00
C TYR A 703 8.73 8.22 43.59
N PHE A 704 8.82 7.03 43.00
CA PHE A 704 9.12 6.83 41.59
C PHE A 704 7.90 6.21 40.89
N ASP A 705 7.54 6.71 39.72
CA ASP A 705 6.43 6.23 38.90
C ASP A 705 6.49 4.69 38.73
N ARG A 706 5.37 4.01 39.01
CA ARG A 706 5.32 2.53 39.01
C ARG A 706 5.50 1.91 37.62
N TYR A 707 5.25 2.65 36.55
CA TYR A 707 5.35 2.19 35.17
C TYR A 707 6.71 2.53 34.55
N ASN A 708 7.20 3.76 34.72
CA ASN A 708 8.40 4.26 34.04
C ASN A 708 9.58 4.64 34.96
N GLY A 709 9.44 4.60 36.28
CA GLY A 709 10.53 4.86 37.24
C GLY A 709 10.94 6.32 37.43
N GLN A 710 10.23 7.29 36.83
CA GLN A 710 10.48 8.72 37.03
C GLN A 710 10.17 9.14 38.47
N GLN A 711 11.05 9.90 39.13
CA GLN A 711 10.75 10.53 40.42
C GLN A 711 9.57 11.50 40.28
N ILE A 712 8.53 11.33 41.12
CA ILE A 712 7.40 12.26 41.23
C ILE A 712 7.86 13.48 42.00
N LYS A 713 7.65 14.68 41.44
CA LYS A 713 8.08 15.96 41.98
C LYS A 713 7.06 17.04 41.65
N GLY A 714 6.67 17.83 42.64
CA GLY A 714 5.76 18.98 42.50
C GLY A 714 4.31 18.58 42.22
N THR A 715 3.91 17.35 42.54
CA THR A 715 2.55 16.82 42.33
C THR A 715 2.27 15.64 43.28
N PHE A 716 1.04 15.13 43.26
CA PHE A 716 0.64 13.93 43.98
C PHE A 716 1.04 12.66 43.22
N ALA A 717 1.39 11.60 43.95
CA ALA A 717 1.65 10.27 43.39
C ALA A 717 0.43 9.33 43.48
N ASP A 718 0.51 8.13 42.89
CA ASP A 718 -0.55 7.12 42.93
C ASP A 718 -0.94 6.67 44.36
N ASP A 719 -0.07 6.88 45.35
CA ASP A 719 -0.34 6.58 46.75
C ASP A 719 -1.13 7.68 47.48
N GLY A 720 -1.43 8.79 46.80
CA GLY A 720 -2.23 9.90 47.27
C GLY A 720 -1.47 11.02 48.00
N TYR A 721 -0.15 10.88 48.22
CA TYR A 721 0.66 11.90 48.91
C TYR A 721 1.33 12.88 47.94
N PHE A 722 1.62 14.10 48.41
CA PHE A 722 2.36 15.12 47.67
C PHE A 722 3.86 14.97 47.83
N TYR A 723 4.60 15.21 46.75
CA TYR A 723 6.06 15.18 46.71
C TYR A 723 6.59 16.54 46.23
N ASP A 724 7.57 17.10 46.93
CA ASP A 724 8.10 18.46 46.68
C ASP A 724 8.65 18.63 45.25
N LYS A 725 8.52 19.84 44.71
CA LYS A 725 8.96 20.21 43.36
C LYS A 725 10.47 20.13 43.18
N ASN A 726 11.25 20.47 44.21
CA ASN A 726 12.70 20.61 44.10
C ASN A 726 13.43 19.31 44.48
N SER A 727 13.14 18.79 45.67
CA SER A 727 13.73 17.55 46.20
C SER A 727 13.02 16.29 45.69
N GLY A 728 11.69 16.32 45.54
CA GLY A 728 10.88 15.11 45.38
C GLY A 728 10.72 14.31 46.68
N ALA A 729 10.98 14.93 47.83
CA ALA A 729 10.66 14.37 49.14
C ALA A 729 9.16 14.43 49.42
N LYS A 730 8.62 13.45 50.15
CA LYS A 730 7.23 13.49 50.64
C LYS A 730 7.01 14.69 51.56
N VAL A 731 5.89 15.38 51.37
CA VAL A 731 5.48 16.55 52.18
C VAL A 731 4.18 16.24 52.92
N ASP A 732 4.08 16.69 54.17
CA ASP A 732 2.81 16.76 54.88
C ASP A 732 2.10 18.08 54.53
N LEU A 733 0.87 17.98 54.03
CA LEU A 733 0.02 19.12 53.69
C LEU A 733 -1.08 19.38 54.74
N GLY A 734 -1.07 18.64 55.85
CA GLY A 734 -2.16 18.58 56.83
C GLY A 734 -3.32 17.70 56.37
N THR A 735 -4.41 17.72 57.13
CA THR A 735 -5.59 16.86 56.93
C THR A 735 -6.88 17.67 56.91
N SER A 736 -7.93 17.10 56.30
CA SER A 736 -9.28 17.69 56.13
C SER A 736 -9.27 19.16 55.70
N ARG A 737 -8.67 19.41 54.53
CA ARG A 737 -8.60 20.77 53.95
C ARG A 737 -8.40 20.77 52.44
N TYR A 738 -8.82 21.86 51.81
CA TYR A 738 -8.41 22.21 50.45
C TYR A 738 -6.93 22.64 50.40
N VAL A 739 -6.26 22.27 49.29
CA VAL A 739 -4.92 22.72 48.90
C VAL A 739 -4.90 22.94 47.38
N GLN A 740 -4.24 24.00 46.92
CA GLN A 740 -4.05 24.27 45.50
C GLN A 740 -2.62 23.89 45.08
N VAL A 741 -2.48 23.16 43.98
CA VAL A 741 -1.22 22.62 43.46
C VAL A 741 -1.22 22.75 41.93
N ASN A 742 -0.25 23.49 41.38
CA ASN A 742 -0.16 23.80 39.94
C ASN A 742 -1.51 24.32 39.39
N ASP A 743 -2.04 25.36 40.05
CA ASP A 743 -3.35 26.01 39.82
C ASP A 743 -4.60 25.13 40.03
N ASN A 744 -4.47 23.80 40.06
CA ASN A 744 -5.54 22.85 40.32
C ASN A 744 -5.85 22.70 41.81
N TRP A 745 -7.11 22.47 42.15
CA TRP A 745 -7.57 22.27 43.53
C TRP A 745 -7.65 20.79 43.90
N TYR A 746 -7.27 20.46 45.13
CA TYR A 746 -7.33 19.12 45.73
C TYR A 746 -7.88 19.24 47.14
N TYR A 747 -8.48 18.18 47.67
CA TYR A 747 -8.86 18.09 49.09
C TYR A 747 -8.13 16.92 49.75
N ILE A 748 -7.47 17.20 50.86
CA ILE A 748 -6.70 16.21 51.63
C ILE A 748 -7.58 15.64 52.73
N GLY A 749 -7.70 14.31 52.79
CA GLY A 749 -8.50 13.58 53.77
C GLY A 749 -7.86 13.51 55.16
N ASN A 750 -8.47 12.70 56.05
CA ASN A 750 -7.97 12.48 57.41
C ASN A 750 -6.70 11.62 57.48
N ASP A 751 -6.32 10.94 56.40
CA ASP A 751 -5.13 10.11 56.28
C ASP A 751 -3.97 10.78 55.51
N GLY A 752 -4.10 12.08 55.20
CA GLY A 752 -3.11 12.85 54.47
C GLY A 752 -3.09 12.62 52.95
N LYS A 753 -4.06 11.89 52.39
CA LYS A 753 -4.17 11.65 50.93
C LYS A 753 -5.20 12.54 50.25
N THR A 754 -5.06 12.74 48.93
CA THR A 754 -6.11 13.34 48.08
C THR A 754 -7.39 12.48 48.05
N LEU A 755 -8.56 13.11 48.21
CA LEU A 755 -9.84 12.47 47.94
C LEU A 755 -10.10 12.30 46.43
N LYS A 756 -10.98 11.34 46.08
CA LYS A 756 -11.41 11.03 44.70
C LYS A 756 -12.92 10.71 44.65
N GLY A 757 -13.56 10.91 43.51
CA GLY A 757 -15.00 10.74 43.25
C GLY A 757 -15.89 11.85 43.84
N ASP A 758 -17.21 11.65 43.77
CA ASP A 758 -18.23 12.54 44.37
C ASP A 758 -18.00 12.73 45.88
N LYS A 759 -18.10 13.96 46.37
CA LYS A 759 -18.04 14.31 47.80
C LYS A 759 -19.02 15.45 48.11
N THR A 760 -19.48 15.52 49.35
CA THR A 760 -20.10 16.74 49.90
C THR A 760 -19.12 17.36 50.88
N ILE A 761 -18.72 18.61 50.65
CA ILE A 761 -17.76 19.35 51.48
C ILE A 761 -18.40 20.70 51.79
N ASP A 762 -18.45 21.06 53.08
CA ASP A 762 -19.11 22.28 53.58
C ASP A 762 -20.56 22.48 53.07
N GLY A 763 -21.26 21.37 52.82
CA GLY A 763 -22.62 21.32 52.27
C GLY A 763 -22.72 21.32 50.74
N ILE A 764 -21.62 21.54 50.01
CA ILE A 764 -21.58 21.63 48.55
C ILE A 764 -21.24 20.27 47.94
N GLN A 765 -22.03 19.81 46.95
CA GLN A 765 -21.72 18.64 46.14
C GLN A 765 -20.62 18.97 45.12
N VAL A 766 -19.45 18.35 45.26
CA VAL A 766 -18.24 18.57 44.44
C VAL A 766 -17.69 17.22 43.96
N HIS A 767 -16.90 17.21 42.90
CA HIS A 767 -16.28 15.99 42.37
C HIS A 767 -14.77 16.14 42.24
N PHE A 768 -14.03 15.09 42.62
CA PHE A 768 -12.59 14.99 42.41
C PHE A 768 -12.32 13.86 41.42
N ASP A 769 -11.66 14.16 40.30
CA ASP A 769 -11.37 13.24 39.19
C ASP A 769 -10.88 11.87 39.71
N THR A 770 -11.56 10.80 39.31
CA THR A 770 -11.37 9.46 39.90
C THR A 770 -9.98 8.86 39.66
N LYS A 771 -9.19 9.42 38.72
CA LYS A 771 -7.81 9.03 38.45
C LYS A 771 -6.80 9.84 39.27
N THR A 772 -6.92 11.17 39.27
CA THR A 772 -5.90 12.12 39.75
C THR A 772 -6.21 12.77 41.10
N GLY A 773 -7.48 12.82 41.52
CA GLY A 773 -7.93 13.55 42.70
C GLY A 773 -8.02 15.07 42.55
N GLN A 774 -7.84 15.60 41.33
CA GLN A 774 -8.08 17.01 41.02
C GLN A 774 -9.59 17.31 41.10
N GLN A 775 -9.97 18.41 41.76
CA GLN A 775 -11.35 18.89 41.74
C GLN A 775 -11.76 19.28 40.31
N ILE A 776 -12.85 18.69 39.82
CA ILE A 776 -13.49 19.10 38.58
C ILE A 776 -14.21 20.42 38.86
N LYS A 777 -13.74 21.50 38.23
CA LYS A 777 -14.18 22.87 38.48
C LYS A 777 -14.11 23.66 37.17
N GLY A 778 -15.27 24.05 36.64
CA GLY A 778 -15.41 24.64 35.31
C GLY A 778 -15.30 23.63 34.17
N GLY A 779 -15.64 22.36 34.42
CA GLY A 779 -15.44 21.27 33.47
C GLY A 779 -16.43 20.12 33.65
N PHE A 780 -16.43 19.20 32.69
CA PHE A 780 -17.32 18.05 32.67
C PHE A 780 -16.69 16.81 33.32
N ALA A 781 -17.54 15.98 33.94
CA ALA A 781 -17.21 14.60 34.28
C ALA A 781 -17.85 13.63 33.27
N ASP A 782 -17.14 12.55 32.94
CA ASP A 782 -17.68 11.40 32.22
C ASP A 782 -18.46 10.43 33.15
N LYS A 783 -18.90 9.28 32.60
CA LYS A 783 -19.60 8.23 33.35
C LYS A 783 -18.75 7.54 34.43
N ASP A 784 -17.42 7.68 34.41
CA ASP A 784 -16.48 7.08 35.35
C ASP A 784 -15.98 8.10 36.41
N GLY A 785 -16.51 9.33 36.40
CA GLY A 785 -16.04 10.41 37.26
C GLY A 785 -14.68 10.99 36.86
N LYS A 786 -14.32 10.90 35.58
CA LYS A 786 -13.07 11.46 35.05
C LYS A 786 -13.32 12.81 34.40
N LEU A 787 -12.36 13.73 34.53
CA LEU A 787 -12.37 15.02 33.87
C LEU A 787 -12.31 14.83 32.34
N VAL A 788 -13.32 15.35 31.63
CA VAL A 788 -13.34 15.32 30.16
C VAL A 788 -12.41 16.42 29.64
N ILE A 789 -11.23 16.04 29.15
CA ILE A 789 -10.24 16.94 28.55
C ILE A 789 -10.28 16.89 27.02
N LYS A 790 -9.98 18.04 26.41
CA LYS A 790 -10.16 18.35 24.98
C LYS A 790 -8.82 18.42 24.24
N GLU A 791 -7.93 17.45 24.48
CA GLU A 791 -6.60 17.41 23.85
C GLU A 791 -6.51 16.29 22.81
N LYS A 792 -6.42 16.70 21.53
CA LYS A 792 -6.30 15.86 20.32
C LYS A 792 -7.45 14.87 20.06
N TYR A 793 -8.38 15.35 19.23
CA TYR A 793 -9.25 14.59 18.30
C TYR A 793 -10.34 13.66 18.86
N HIS A 794 -10.30 13.26 20.13
CA HIS A 794 -11.44 12.62 20.79
C HIS A 794 -11.69 13.24 22.17
N LEU A 795 -12.97 13.42 22.53
CA LEU A 795 -13.36 13.75 23.90
C LEU A 795 -13.06 12.54 24.79
N SER A 796 -12.36 12.76 25.92
CA SER A 796 -12.02 11.69 26.86
C SER A 796 -13.24 11.29 27.72
N GLY A 797 -14.18 10.58 27.09
CA GLY A 797 -15.48 10.25 27.64
C GLY A 797 -16.59 11.21 27.19
N THR A 798 -17.82 10.70 27.12
CA THR A 798 -19.00 11.53 26.83
C THR A 798 -19.36 12.37 28.06
N PRO A 799 -19.61 13.69 27.93
CA PRO A 799 -20.06 14.51 29.04
C PRO A 799 -21.32 13.95 29.71
N MET A 800 -21.27 13.80 31.04
CA MET A 800 -22.40 13.32 31.85
C MET A 800 -22.85 14.33 32.90
N ARG A 801 -21.93 15.03 33.57
CA ARG A 801 -22.24 16.10 34.55
C ARG A 801 -21.29 17.28 34.36
N TYR A 802 -21.69 18.48 34.79
CA TYR A 802 -20.84 19.68 34.77
C TYR A 802 -20.72 20.31 36.15
N TYR A 803 -19.51 20.77 36.50
CA TYR A 803 -19.22 21.42 37.77
C TYR A 803 -18.82 22.86 37.52
N ASP A 804 -19.46 23.80 38.23
CA ASP A 804 -19.29 25.24 38.04
C ASP A 804 -17.82 25.69 38.17
N LYS A 805 -17.45 26.75 37.45
CA LYS A 805 -16.08 27.28 37.39
C LYS A 805 -15.64 28.05 38.63
N ASP A 806 -16.55 28.72 39.34
CA ASP A 806 -16.18 29.62 40.44
C ASP A 806 -16.30 28.92 41.81
N SER A 807 -17.31 28.05 41.97
CA SER A 807 -17.54 27.23 43.15
C SER A 807 -16.94 25.82 43.04
N GLY A 808 -17.12 25.14 41.90
CA GLY A 808 -16.89 23.69 41.77
C GLY A 808 -18.11 22.84 42.17
N ALA A 809 -19.28 23.46 42.37
CA ALA A 809 -20.53 22.78 42.68
C ALA A 809 -21.13 22.09 41.42
N LEU A 810 -21.81 20.96 41.62
CA LEU A 810 -22.60 20.29 40.57
C LEU A 810 -23.73 21.20 40.08
N VAL A 811 -23.75 21.48 38.77
CA VAL A 811 -24.80 22.28 38.12
C VAL A 811 -26.07 21.44 37.89
N LYS A 812 -27.23 22.01 38.22
CA LYS A 812 -28.56 21.38 38.22
C LYS A 812 -29.64 22.38 37.83
N ASP A 813 -30.75 21.88 37.28
CA ASP A 813 -31.99 22.63 36.96
C ASP A 813 -31.78 23.96 36.21
N GLN A 814 -30.78 24.03 35.32
CA GLN A 814 -30.51 25.27 34.55
C GLN A 814 -29.74 25.05 33.25
N TYR A 815 -29.91 26.02 32.35
CA TYR A 815 -28.99 26.25 31.23
C TYR A 815 -27.63 26.77 31.72
N PHE A 816 -26.57 26.35 31.05
CA PHE A 816 -25.24 26.93 31.22
C PHE A 816 -24.46 26.94 29.90
N SER A 817 -23.41 27.77 29.84
CA SER A 817 -22.54 27.91 28.66
C SER A 817 -21.09 27.53 28.98
N HIS A 818 -20.47 26.74 28.11
CA HIS A 818 -19.05 26.36 28.19
C HIS A 818 -18.45 26.36 26.77
N ASP A 819 -17.24 26.89 26.57
CA ASP A 819 -16.60 27.04 25.25
C ASP A 819 -17.49 27.73 24.16
N GLY A 820 -18.40 28.61 24.58
CA GLY A 820 -19.38 29.28 23.70
C GLY A 820 -20.56 28.39 23.27
N LYS A 821 -20.59 27.12 23.70
CA LYS A 821 -21.68 26.18 23.49
C LYS A 821 -22.65 26.18 24.68
N TRP A 822 -23.92 25.89 24.40
CA TRP A 822 -25.00 25.85 25.39
C TRP A 822 -25.37 24.41 25.76
N TYR A 823 -25.71 24.21 27.02
CA TYR A 823 -26.02 22.92 27.66
C TYR A 823 -27.15 23.13 28.67
N TYR A 824 -27.85 22.05 29.06
CA TYR A 824 -28.80 22.05 30.17
C TYR A 824 -28.52 20.86 31.10
N ALA A 825 -28.62 21.08 32.41
CA ALA A 825 -28.53 20.04 33.43
C ALA A 825 -29.87 19.81 34.13
N ASP A 826 -30.27 18.55 34.31
CA ASP A 826 -31.48 18.16 35.05
C ASP A 826 -31.33 18.31 36.59
N ALA A 827 -32.34 17.89 37.35
CA ALA A 827 -32.39 17.98 38.82
C ALA A 827 -31.34 17.09 39.51
N GLU A 828 -30.96 15.98 38.87
CA GLU A 828 -29.89 15.10 39.30
C GLU A 828 -28.50 15.66 38.95
N GLY A 829 -28.43 16.55 37.95
CA GLY A 829 -27.24 17.22 37.43
C GLY A 829 -26.64 16.58 36.17
N ASN A 830 -27.42 15.73 35.48
CA ASN A 830 -27.00 15.10 34.23
C ASN A 830 -27.25 16.03 33.02
N ILE A 831 -26.37 15.96 32.03
CA ILE A 831 -26.49 16.79 30.81
C ILE A 831 -27.50 16.16 29.83
N LEU A 832 -28.55 16.92 29.51
CA LEU A 832 -29.62 16.49 28.60
C LEU A 832 -29.15 16.31 27.15
N LYS A 833 -29.80 15.38 26.44
CA LYS A 833 -29.48 14.93 25.07
C LYS A 833 -30.77 14.64 24.29
N GLY A 834 -30.71 14.72 22.96
CA GLY A 834 -31.86 14.51 22.07
C GLY A 834 -32.85 15.68 22.07
N SER A 835 -34.05 15.43 21.51
CA SER A 835 -35.17 16.38 21.53
C SER A 835 -35.73 16.53 22.95
N GLN A 836 -35.93 17.75 23.41
CA GLN A 836 -36.36 18.09 24.77
C GLN A 836 -37.38 19.24 24.76
N THR A 837 -38.19 19.36 25.81
CA THR A 837 -39.07 20.51 26.04
C THR A 837 -38.72 21.16 27.36
N ILE A 838 -38.23 22.39 27.33
CA ILE A 838 -37.77 23.16 28.49
C ILE A 838 -38.54 24.49 28.51
N ASP A 839 -39.16 24.82 29.64
CA ASP A 839 -40.04 26.01 29.80
C ASP A 839 -41.12 26.15 28.71
N GLY A 840 -41.57 25.03 28.15
CA GLY A 840 -42.55 24.97 27.05
C GLY A 840 -41.97 25.16 25.64
N VAL A 841 -40.68 25.44 25.51
CA VAL A 841 -39.96 25.55 24.22
C VAL A 841 -39.38 24.18 23.84
N GLN A 842 -39.63 23.74 22.60
CA GLN A 842 -38.95 22.56 22.05
C GLN A 842 -37.56 22.93 21.56
N VAL A 843 -36.57 22.17 22.02
CA VAL A 843 -35.13 22.34 21.72
C VAL A 843 -34.51 20.98 21.44
N TYR A 844 -33.30 20.95 20.87
CA TYR A 844 -32.54 19.71 20.66
C TYR A 844 -31.12 19.85 21.20
N PHE A 845 -30.60 18.77 21.78
CA PHE A 845 -29.21 18.64 22.23
C PHE A 845 -28.53 17.47 21.53
N ASP A 846 -27.28 17.64 21.07
CA ASP A 846 -26.51 16.58 20.40
C ASP A 846 -26.11 15.43 21.37
N SER A 847 -25.41 14.41 20.85
CA SER A 847 -24.94 13.27 21.64
C SER A 847 -23.93 13.63 22.75
N TYR A 848 -23.35 14.83 22.71
CA TYR A 848 -22.48 15.40 23.73
C TYR A 848 -23.19 16.41 24.65
N GLY A 849 -24.49 16.64 24.43
CA GLY A 849 -25.33 17.55 25.20
C GLY A 849 -25.31 19.01 24.74
N VAL A 850 -24.79 19.29 23.54
CA VAL A 850 -24.72 20.65 22.98
C VAL A 850 -26.06 21.04 22.36
N GLN A 851 -26.65 22.16 22.79
CA GLN A 851 -27.89 22.67 22.21
C GLN A 851 -27.69 23.04 20.74
N ALA A 852 -28.58 22.56 19.87
CA ALA A 852 -28.69 23.04 18.49
C ALA A 852 -29.19 24.49 18.49
N LYS A 853 -28.39 25.39 17.92
CA LYS A 853 -28.70 26.81 17.72
C LYS A 853 -28.10 27.27 16.40
N ASP A 854 -28.87 27.99 15.60
CA ASP A 854 -28.57 28.33 14.20
C ASP A 854 -28.26 27.08 13.35
N ALA A 855 -28.97 25.98 13.59
CA ALA A 855 -28.61 24.65 13.08
C ALA A 855 -29.83 23.89 12.53
N ILE A 856 -29.59 22.95 11.62
CA ILE A 856 -30.59 21.98 11.17
C ILE A 856 -30.34 20.65 11.89
N ALA A 857 -31.36 20.11 12.56
CA ALA A 857 -31.32 18.77 13.17
C ALA A 857 -32.72 18.12 13.12
N GLU A 858 -32.78 16.78 13.00
CA GLU A 858 -34.04 16.01 12.93
C GLU A 858 -35.07 16.48 11.86
N GLY A 859 -34.64 17.27 10.87
CA GLY A 859 -35.50 17.89 9.86
C GLY A 859 -36.12 19.25 10.26
N TYR A 860 -35.66 19.88 11.34
CA TYR A 860 -36.11 21.17 11.86
C TYR A 860 -34.97 22.20 11.92
N TYR A 861 -35.32 23.49 11.82
CA TYR A 861 -34.39 24.59 12.09
C TYR A 861 -34.48 24.98 13.56
N TYR A 862 -33.35 25.10 14.22
CA TYR A 862 -33.25 25.58 15.60
C TYR A 862 -32.69 26.99 15.60
N ASP A 863 -33.46 27.93 16.13
CA ASP A 863 -33.15 29.36 16.09
C ASP A 863 -31.77 29.72 16.68
N LYS A 864 -31.16 30.78 16.16
CA LYS A 864 -29.81 31.23 16.54
C LYS A 864 -29.70 31.69 17.99
N ASP A 865 -30.69 32.44 18.47
CA ASP A 865 -30.59 33.14 19.75
C ASP A 865 -31.27 32.34 20.88
N SER A 866 -32.40 31.69 20.60
CA SER A 866 -33.16 30.87 21.56
C SER A 866 -32.85 29.38 21.47
N GLY A 867 -32.54 28.85 20.29
CA GLY A 867 -32.51 27.40 20.03
C GLY A 867 -33.90 26.76 19.95
N ALA A 868 -34.96 27.55 19.74
CA ALA A 868 -36.32 27.06 19.56
C ALA A 868 -36.50 26.35 18.22
N ARG A 869 -37.24 25.25 18.21
CA ARG A 869 -37.59 24.45 17.02
C ARG A 869 -38.59 25.18 16.11
N HIS A 870 -38.26 25.27 14.83
CA HIS A 870 -39.12 25.78 13.75
C HIS A 870 -39.17 24.81 12.56
N GLU A 871 -40.28 24.84 11.82
CA GLU A 871 -40.40 24.16 10.52
C GLU A 871 -39.39 24.71 9.51
N VAL A 872 -38.77 23.83 8.72
CA VAL A 872 -37.79 24.23 7.71
C VAL A 872 -38.50 24.71 6.44
N PRO A 873 -38.25 25.94 5.97
CA PRO A 873 -38.76 26.42 4.68
C PRO A 873 -38.33 25.53 3.52
N ARG A 874 -39.28 25.10 2.69
CA ARG A 874 -39.02 24.23 1.53
C ARG A 874 -38.84 25.02 0.24
N ASN A 875 -38.18 24.40 -0.73
CA ASN A 875 -37.90 24.91 -2.07
C ASN A 875 -37.08 26.23 -2.11
N GLN A 876 -36.29 26.49 -1.07
CA GLN A 876 -35.34 27.62 -1.02
C GLN A 876 -34.05 27.25 -0.28
N PHE A 877 -32.98 28.00 -0.55
CA PHE A 877 -31.70 27.85 0.13
C PHE A 877 -31.72 28.50 1.52
N ILE A 878 -31.17 27.79 2.51
CA ILE A 878 -31.08 28.22 3.91
C ILE A 878 -29.61 28.21 4.33
N LYS A 879 -29.16 29.21 5.09
CA LYS A 879 -27.84 29.21 5.73
C LYS A 879 -28.00 29.04 7.24
N ALA A 880 -27.25 28.11 7.80
CA ALA A 880 -27.26 27.70 9.22
C ALA A 880 -25.86 27.16 9.56
N ASP A 881 -25.29 27.53 10.70
CA ASP A 881 -23.91 27.20 11.15
C ASP A 881 -22.83 27.33 10.04
N GLY A 882 -22.91 28.40 9.24
CA GLY A 882 -22.02 28.65 8.09
C GLY A 882 -22.21 27.72 6.87
N LYS A 883 -22.98 26.65 7.02
CA LYS A 883 -23.38 25.70 5.97
C LYS A 883 -24.52 26.26 5.11
N LEU A 884 -24.83 25.53 4.04
CA LEU A 884 -25.93 25.82 3.12
C LEU A 884 -26.81 24.57 3.03
N TYR A 885 -28.13 24.75 3.06
CA TYR A 885 -29.13 23.68 3.06
C TYR A 885 -30.22 23.96 2.03
N TYR A 886 -30.89 22.92 1.54
CA TYR A 886 -32.05 23.02 0.66
C TYR A 886 -32.95 21.78 0.82
N PHE A 887 -34.27 21.98 0.94
CA PHE A 887 -35.24 20.91 1.17
C PHE A 887 -36.40 20.97 0.17
N ASP A 888 -36.59 19.91 -0.62
CA ASP A 888 -37.71 19.81 -1.57
C ASP A 888 -39.08 19.67 -0.88
N SER A 889 -40.15 20.05 -1.58
CA SER A 889 -41.53 19.67 -1.24
C SER A 889 -41.90 18.24 -1.67
N GLU A 890 -41.12 17.61 -2.53
CA GLU A 890 -41.37 16.25 -3.06
C GLU A 890 -40.23 15.30 -2.71
N LYS A 891 -40.53 14.01 -2.49
CA LYS A 891 -39.50 12.98 -2.27
C LYS A 891 -38.93 12.50 -3.60
N GLN A 892 -37.71 12.92 -3.93
CA GLN A 892 -36.96 12.44 -5.10
C GLN A 892 -35.67 11.71 -4.69
N TYR A 893 -35.46 10.52 -5.26
CA TYR A 893 -34.44 9.54 -4.84
C TYR A 893 -33.00 9.79 -5.36
N SER A 894 -32.69 11.03 -5.77
CA SER A 894 -31.35 11.43 -6.22
C SER A 894 -30.78 12.48 -5.27
N ASN A 895 -29.46 12.59 -5.20
CA ASN A 895 -28.77 13.66 -4.46
C ASN A 895 -28.36 14.82 -5.39
N TYR A 896 -28.52 14.69 -6.70
CA TYR A 896 -28.31 15.80 -7.65
C TYR A 896 -29.62 16.59 -7.85
N ARG A 897 -29.54 17.93 -7.91
CA ARG A 897 -30.66 18.83 -8.19
C ARG A 897 -30.28 19.92 -9.18
N THR A 898 -31.23 20.31 -10.03
CA THR A 898 -31.11 21.51 -10.88
C THR A 898 -32.03 22.60 -10.33
N ILE A 899 -31.44 23.66 -9.76
CA ILE A 899 -32.17 24.76 -9.12
C ILE A 899 -31.79 26.05 -9.87
N ASN A 900 -32.79 26.76 -10.41
CA ASN A 900 -32.59 27.97 -11.24
C ASN A 900 -31.56 27.79 -12.36
N GLY A 901 -31.59 26.64 -13.04
CA GLY A 901 -30.69 26.31 -14.16
C GLY A 901 -29.28 25.89 -13.79
N LYS A 902 -28.90 25.87 -12.50
CA LYS A 902 -27.60 25.37 -12.02
C LYS A 902 -27.75 24.01 -11.33
N ARG A 903 -26.76 23.12 -11.50
CA ARG A 903 -26.69 21.84 -10.79
C ARG A 903 -26.06 22.00 -9.40
N TYR A 904 -26.57 21.27 -8.42
CA TYR A 904 -26.09 21.18 -7.04
C TYR A 904 -26.10 19.70 -6.60
N TYR A 905 -25.29 19.35 -5.59
CA TYR A 905 -25.41 18.11 -4.84
C TYR A 905 -25.94 18.41 -3.44
N ILE A 906 -27.03 17.77 -3.06
CA ILE A 906 -27.72 17.91 -1.77
C ILE A 906 -27.74 16.54 -1.11
N LYS A 907 -27.25 16.48 0.13
CA LYS A 907 -27.18 15.27 0.93
C LYS A 907 -28.55 14.89 1.50
N ASP A 908 -28.64 13.68 2.01
CA ASP A 908 -29.83 13.07 2.62
C ASP A 908 -30.37 13.88 3.84
N ASP A 909 -29.51 14.68 4.48
CA ASP A 909 -29.82 15.62 5.57
C ASP A 909 -30.16 17.05 5.09
N GLY A 910 -30.24 17.25 3.77
CA GLY A 910 -30.50 18.52 3.11
C GLY A 910 -29.28 19.44 2.95
N GLU A 911 -28.08 19.07 3.40
CA GLU A 911 -26.88 19.91 3.27
C GLU A 911 -26.39 19.98 1.80
N VAL A 912 -26.20 21.18 1.28
CA VAL A 912 -25.63 21.45 -0.04
C VAL A 912 -24.11 21.29 0.02
N LEU A 913 -23.58 20.41 -0.81
CA LEU A 913 -22.14 20.17 -0.92
C LEU A 913 -21.42 21.38 -1.55
N ARG A 914 -20.28 21.78 -0.95
CA ARG A 914 -19.51 22.96 -1.35
C ARG A 914 -18.01 22.74 -1.15
N GLY A 915 -17.19 23.29 -2.03
CA GLY A 915 -15.73 23.30 -1.95
C GLY A 915 -15.06 21.95 -2.26
N SER A 916 -15.79 21.01 -2.85
CA SER A 916 -15.31 19.64 -3.11
C SER A 916 -15.94 19.01 -4.35
N PHE A 917 -15.35 17.89 -4.77
CA PHE A 917 -16.01 16.87 -5.59
C PHE A 917 -17.04 16.07 -4.78
N ASP A 918 -17.71 15.08 -5.38
CA ASP A 918 -18.66 14.23 -4.64
C ASP A 918 -18.00 13.34 -3.57
N ARG A 919 -18.80 12.54 -2.82
CA ARG A 919 -18.29 11.68 -1.73
C ARG A 919 -17.31 10.58 -2.16
N TYR A 920 -17.11 10.38 -3.46
CA TYR A 920 -16.17 9.43 -4.06
C TYR A 920 -15.05 10.13 -4.84
N ASP A 921 -14.92 11.46 -4.71
CA ASP A 921 -14.03 12.34 -5.50
C ASP A 921 -14.36 12.34 -7.02
N ASN A 922 -15.63 12.09 -7.41
CA ASN A 922 -16.08 12.20 -8.81
C ASN A 922 -16.37 13.66 -9.23
N PRO A 923 -16.19 14.00 -10.52
CA PRO A 923 -16.68 15.26 -11.09
C PRO A 923 -18.22 15.34 -11.13
N PRO A 924 -18.81 16.55 -11.15
CA PRO A 924 -18.15 17.86 -11.16
C PRO A 924 -17.65 18.30 -9.78
N TYR A 925 -16.85 19.35 -9.74
CA TYR A 925 -16.57 20.10 -8.51
C TYR A 925 -17.74 21.02 -8.16
N PHE A 926 -18.07 21.14 -6.88
CA PHE A 926 -19.07 22.08 -6.37
C PHE A 926 -18.38 23.28 -5.73
N ASP A 927 -18.70 24.46 -6.23
CA ASP A 927 -18.18 25.77 -5.83
C ASP A 927 -18.24 25.99 -4.30
N ASP A 928 -17.22 26.61 -3.70
CA ASP A 928 -17.09 26.74 -2.24
C ASP A 928 -18.01 27.82 -1.65
N GLU A 929 -18.20 28.94 -2.36
CA GLU A 929 -19.17 29.96 -1.98
C GLU A 929 -20.61 29.47 -2.24
N THR A 930 -20.93 29.06 -3.47
CA THR A 930 -22.30 28.88 -3.95
C THR A 930 -22.82 27.44 -3.98
N GLY A 931 -21.95 26.43 -4.05
CA GLY A 931 -22.34 25.01 -4.22
C GLY A 931 -22.84 24.61 -5.60
N ALA A 932 -22.78 25.51 -6.58
CA ALA A 932 -23.08 25.16 -7.96
C ALA A 932 -21.97 24.29 -8.56
N ALA A 933 -22.34 23.35 -9.42
CA ALA A 933 -21.40 22.58 -10.22
C ALA A 933 -20.58 23.51 -11.15
N VAL A 934 -19.25 23.33 -11.17
CA VAL A 934 -18.35 24.08 -12.04
C VAL A 934 -18.23 23.38 -13.39
N GLU A 935 -18.97 23.88 -14.36
CA GLU A 935 -19.03 23.40 -15.76
C GLU A 935 -18.31 24.39 -16.68
N LYS A 936 -17.02 24.63 -16.39
CA LYS A 936 -16.10 25.45 -17.19
C LYS A 936 -14.65 24.98 -16.94
N PRO A 937 -13.75 25.07 -17.93
CA PRO A 937 -12.38 24.59 -17.76
C PRO A 937 -11.58 25.50 -16.83
N GLY A 938 -10.60 24.93 -16.12
CA GLY A 938 -9.69 25.69 -15.27
C GLY A 938 -9.10 24.92 -14.09
N PHE A 939 -8.19 25.58 -13.36
CA PHE A 939 -7.59 25.06 -12.14
C PHE A 939 -8.54 25.18 -10.94
N ILE A 940 -8.68 24.10 -10.18
CA ILE A 940 -9.57 23.96 -9.03
C ILE A 940 -8.77 23.46 -7.82
N LYS A 941 -9.04 24.04 -6.64
CA LYS A 941 -8.46 23.57 -5.37
C LYS A 941 -9.52 22.84 -4.54
N SER A 942 -9.21 21.61 -4.13
CA SER A 942 -10.07 20.78 -3.26
C SER A 942 -9.24 20.28 -2.08
N GLY A 943 -9.54 20.80 -0.88
CA GLY A 943 -8.64 20.70 0.28
C GLY A 943 -7.26 21.30 -0.04
N ASP A 944 -6.20 20.55 0.24
CA ASP A 944 -4.81 20.93 -0.07
C ASP A 944 -4.39 20.62 -1.52
N ASN A 945 -5.25 19.95 -2.30
CA ASN A 945 -4.88 19.38 -3.60
C ASN A 945 -5.39 20.28 -4.74
N TRP A 946 -4.59 20.38 -5.80
CA TRP A 946 -4.98 21.07 -7.04
C TRP A 946 -5.35 20.06 -8.12
N TYR A 947 -6.30 20.47 -8.95
CA TYR A 947 -6.86 19.73 -10.09
C TYR A 947 -7.00 20.70 -11.27
N TYR A 948 -7.15 20.17 -12.48
CA TYR A 948 -7.65 20.92 -13.63
C TYR A 948 -8.87 20.17 -14.17
N VAL A 949 -9.92 20.90 -14.53
CA VAL A 949 -11.14 20.35 -15.11
C VAL A 949 -11.34 20.81 -16.56
N ASP A 950 -12.01 19.99 -17.38
CA ASP A 950 -12.44 20.33 -18.73
C ASP A 950 -13.78 21.08 -18.77
N GLU A 951 -14.27 21.40 -19.97
CA GLU A 951 -15.57 22.08 -20.19
C GLU A 951 -16.79 21.30 -19.66
N LYS A 952 -16.64 20.00 -19.41
CA LYS A 952 -17.69 19.09 -18.90
C LYS A 952 -17.48 18.80 -17.40
N GLY A 953 -16.46 19.40 -16.78
CA GLY A 953 -16.08 19.19 -15.39
C GLY A 953 -15.20 17.97 -15.13
N ASN A 954 -14.78 17.21 -16.15
CA ASN A 954 -13.93 16.02 -15.99
C ASN A 954 -12.52 16.43 -15.56
N LYS A 955 -11.89 15.63 -14.68
CA LYS A 955 -10.53 15.87 -14.20
C LYS A 955 -9.48 15.53 -15.26
N ALA A 956 -8.46 16.36 -15.40
CA ALA A 956 -7.28 16.07 -16.22
C ALA A 956 -6.40 14.97 -15.60
N SER A 957 -5.82 14.12 -16.46
CA SER A 957 -4.87 13.06 -16.08
C SER A 957 -3.62 13.11 -16.97
N GLY A 958 -2.48 12.64 -16.44
CA GLY A 958 -1.21 12.55 -17.16
C GLY A 958 -0.51 13.90 -17.35
N LEU A 959 0.39 13.97 -18.33
CA LEU A 959 0.95 15.23 -18.79
C LEU A 959 -0.10 16.01 -19.60
N LYS A 960 -0.23 17.31 -19.33
CA LYS A 960 -1.07 18.23 -20.10
C LYS A 960 -0.38 19.57 -20.29
N GLU A 961 -0.40 20.08 -21.51
CA GLU A 961 -0.07 21.46 -21.79
C GLU A 961 -1.33 22.31 -21.61
N ILE A 962 -1.21 23.39 -20.83
CA ILE A 962 -2.28 24.34 -20.51
C ILE A 962 -1.64 25.73 -20.59
N ASP A 963 -2.19 26.65 -21.39
CA ASP A 963 -1.66 28.01 -21.59
C ASP A 963 -0.16 28.06 -21.92
N GLY A 964 0.32 27.13 -22.76
CA GLY A 964 1.74 27.02 -23.16
C GLY A 964 2.68 26.53 -22.06
N LYS A 965 2.15 25.96 -20.96
CA LYS A 965 2.92 25.39 -19.85
C LYS A 965 2.57 23.93 -19.63
N LEU A 966 3.58 23.11 -19.39
CA LEU A 966 3.40 21.69 -19.13
C LEU A 966 3.11 21.43 -17.64
N TYR A 967 2.07 20.65 -17.36
CA TYR A 967 1.63 20.25 -16.03
C TYR A 967 1.50 18.71 -15.96
N TYR A 968 1.58 18.14 -14.76
CA TYR A 968 1.36 16.70 -14.54
C TYR A 968 0.29 16.44 -13.47
N PHE A 969 -0.70 15.62 -13.82
CA PHE A 969 -1.78 15.17 -12.95
C PHE A 969 -1.66 13.66 -12.75
N SER A 970 -1.76 13.21 -11.49
CA SER A 970 -1.46 11.82 -11.09
C SER A 970 -2.31 10.79 -11.85
N TYR A 971 -1.64 9.93 -12.61
CA TYR A 971 -2.23 8.92 -13.50
C TYR A 971 -1.66 7.53 -13.20
N ASN A 972 -2.52 6.51 -13.22
CA ASN A 972 -2.21 5.09 -13.00
C ASN A 972 -3.32 4.23 -13.64
N PRO A 973 -3.17 3.81 -14.90
CA PRO A 973 -4.25 3.25 -15.73
C PRO A 973 -4.84 1.91 -15.25
N THR A 974 -4.28 1.29 -14.20
CA THR A 974 -4.83 0.06 -13.61
C THR A 974 -5.62 0.32 -12.32
N ASN A 975 -5.54 1.52 -11.75
CA ASN A 975 -6.19 1.84 -10.48
C ASN A 975 -7.51 2.59 -10.70
N LYS A 976 -8.64 1.91 -10.51
CA LYS A 976 -9.99 2.52 -10.52
C LYS A 976 -10.23 3.63 -9.48
N TYR A 977 -9.26 3.93 -8.63
CA TYR A 977 -9.25 5.03 -7.66
C TYR A 977 -8.15 6.07 -7.98
N GLU A 978 -7.94 6.40 -9.26
CA GLU A 978 -7.02 7.45 -9.69
C GLU A 978 -7.36 8.82 -9.09
N THR A 979 -6.39 9.44 -8.40
CA THR A 979 -6.67 10.71 -7.69
C THR A 979 -6.60 11.96 -8.57
N HIS A 980 -6.07 11.91 -9.80
CA HIS A 980 -6.02 13.05 -10.74
C HIS A 980 -5.41 14.37 -10.18
N LYS A 981 -4.55 14.28 -9.16
CA LYS A 981 -3.98 15.44 -8.44
C LYS A 981 -2.79 16.03 -9.18
N GLN A 982 -2.75 17.35 -9.30
CA GLN A 982 -1.60 18.08 -9.83
C GLN A 982 -0.37 17.84 -8.94
N ILE A 983 0.76 17.46 -9.54
CA ILE A 983 2.05 17.37 -8.84
C ILE A 983 2.68 18.76 -8.76
N ARG A 984 3.21 19.11 -7.58
CA ARG A 984 3.70 20.45 -7.24
C ARG A 984 4.85 20.36 -6.24
N GLY A 985 5.85 21.24 -6.36
CA GLY A 985 7.04 21.29 -5.52
C GLY A 985 7.92 20.02 -5.54
N ALA A 986 7.75 19.15 -6.54
CA ALA A 986 8.24 17.78 -6.52
C ALA A 986 8.62 17.26 -7.91
N LEU A 987 9.46 16.22 -7.94
CA LEU A 987 9.74 15.46 -9.15
C LEU A 987 8.55 14.56 -9.51
N GLY A 988 8.15 14.58 -10.77
CA GLY A 988 7.25 13.59 -11.38
C GLY A 988 7.95 12.78 -12.46
N LYS A 989 7.61 11.50 -12.57
CA LYS A 989 8.03 10.59 -13.66
C LYS A 989 6.78 10.03 -14.35
N PRO A 990 6.23 10.69 -15.38
CA PRO A 990 4.93 10.35 -15.97
C PRO A 990 4.83 8.92 -16.51
N ASN A 991 5.94 8.37 -17.00
CA ASN A 991 5.99 7.01 -17.56
C ASN A 991 6.28 5.94 -16.51
N TRP A 992 6.43 6.28 -15.22
CA TRP A 992 6.83 5.36 -14.15
C TRP A 992 6.02 4.07 -14.12
N PHE A 993 4.68 4.16 -14.25
CA PHE A 993 3.83 2.99 -14.21
C PHE A 993 4.11 2.02 -15.38
N PHE A 994 4.21 2.53 -16.61
CA PHE A 994 4.59 1.72 -17.77
C PHE A 994 6.05 1.24 -17.71
N TYR A 995 6.91 1.92 -16.94
CA TYR A 995 8.32 1.57 -16.77
C TYR A 995 8.52 0.43 -15.76
N SER A 996 7.70 0.34 -14.71
CA SER A 996 7.86 -0.69 -13.67
C SER A 996 7.38 -2.09 -14.08
N TYR A 997 6.48 -2.20 -15.06
CA TYR A 997 5.90 -3.49 -15.50
C TYR A 997 6.56 -4.13 -16.72
N ASN A 998 7.54 -3.49 -17.36
CA ASN A 998 8.27 -4.05 -18.51
C ASN A 998 9.73 -3.59 -18.46
N THR A 999 10.61 -4.54 -18.11
CA THR A 999 11.88 -4.25 -17.41
C THR A 999 13.15 -4.36 -18.25
N ASP A 1000 13.08 -4.88 -19.47
CA ASP A 1000 14.24 -5.59 -20.04
C ASP A 1000 14.99 -4.83 -21.15
N THR A 1001 14.45 -3.71 -21.65
CA THR A 1001 15.09 -2.93 -22.73
C THR A 1001 15.00 -1.40 -22.59
N LYS A 1002 14.49 -0.87 -21.47
CA LYS A 1002 14.23 0.57 -21.30
C LYS A 1002 15.46 1.34 -20.83
N LYS A 1003 15.70 2.49 -21.45
CA LYS A 1003 16.78 3.44 -21.12
C LYS A 1003 16.18 4.56 -20.24
N PRO A 1004 16.94 5.21 -19.33
CA PRO A 1004 16.39 6.21 -18.41
C PRO A 1004 15.75 7.42 -19.12
N GLU A 1005 16.16 7.70 -20.35
CA GLU A 1005 15.57 8.67 -21.29
C GLU A 1005 14.09 8.38 -21.62
N ASP A 1006 13.65 7.11 -21.56
CA ASP A 1006 12.26 6.70 -21.81
C ASP A 1006 11.30 7.10 -20.65
N ASN A 1007 11.86 7.45 -19.50
CA ASN A 1007 11.11 7.86 -18.31
C ASN A 1007 11.81 9.03 -17.58
N PRO A 1008 11.86 10.20 -18.24
CA PRO A 1008 12.55 11.37 -17.72
C PRO A 1008 11.83 11.91 -16.48
N ALA A 1009 12.61 12.45 -15.54
CA ALA A 1009 12.05 13.24 -14.45
C ALA A 1009 11.71 14.65 -14.95
N TYR A 1010 10.64 15.22 -14.43
CA TYR A 1010 10.29 16.64 -14.55
C TYR A 1010 10.18 17.19 -13.13
N TYR A 1011 10.66 18.41 -12.87
CA TYR A 1011 10.35 19.11 -11.61
C TYR A 1011 9.15 20.04 -11.83
N PHE A 1012 8.10 19.85 -11.04
CA PHE A 1012 6.94 20.73 -11.04
C PHE A 1012 7.09 21.75 -9.91
N ASP A 1013 7.00 23.02 -10.24
CA ASP A 1013 7.14 24.14 -9.32
C ASP A 1013 6.11 24.09 -8.16
N ALA A 1014 6.45 24.68 -7.01
CA ALA A 1014 5.60 24.71 -5.83
C ALA A 1014 4.43 25.71 -5.95
N GLU A 1015 4.69 26.90 -6.52
CA GLU A 1015 3.74 28.02 -6.53
C GLU A 1015 2.79 27.98 -7.73
N THR A 1016 3.22 27.43 -8.87
CA THR A 1016 2.43 27.29 -10.09
C THR A 1016 2.03 25.84 -10.40
N GLY A 1017 2.86 24.86 -10.04
CA GLY A 1017 2.71 23.46 -10.49
C GLY A 1017 3.17 23.20 -11.92
N ALA A 1018 3.71 24.19 -12.63
CA ALA A 1018 4.23 24.03 -13.99
C ALA A 1018 5.59 23.31 -13.98
N ALA A 1019 5.91 22.60 -15.06
CA ALA A 1019 7.22 22.02 -15.28
C ALA A 1019 8.28 23.13 -15.41
N VAL A 1020 9.40 22.94 -14.71
CA VAL A 1020 10.56 23.83 -14.79
C VAL A 1020 11.39 23.50 -16.03
N THR A 1021 11.85 24.54 -16.73
CA THR A 1021 12.68 24.45 -17.96
C THR A 1021 13.93 25.32 -17.88
N ASN A 1022 15.01 24.92 -18.54
CA ASN A 1022 16.28 25.66 -18.72
C ASN A 1022 16.94 26.18 -17.42
N GLN A 1023 16.84 25.46 -16.31
CA GLN A 1023 17.48 25.88 -15.05
C GLN A 1023 17.84 24.71 -14.12
N PHE A 1024 18.73 25.00 -13.18
CA PHE A 1024 19.06 24.12 -12.06
C PHE A 1024 17.99 24.16 -10.97
N VAL A 1025 17.72 23.00 -10.35
CA VAL A 1025 16.88 22.87 -9.15
C VAL A 1025 17.62 22.00 -8.14
N ASN A 1026 17.69 22.43 -6.87
CA ASN A 1026 18.06 21.53 -5.78
C ASN A 1026 16.78 20.89 -5.20
N TRP A 1027 16.68 19.58 -5.28
CA TRP A 1027 15.59 18.81 -4.67
C TRP A 1027 16.15 17.77 -3.70
N LYS A 1028 15.77 17.89 -2.42
CA LYS A 1028 16.25 17.03 -1.33
C LYS A 1028 17.79 16.91 -1.31
N GLY A 1029 18.49 18.03 -1.42
CA GLY A 1029 19.95 18.11 -1.41
C GLY A 1029 20.62 17.78 -2.74
N ASN A 1030 19.92 17.17 -3.69
CA ASN A 1030 20.47 16.75 -4.99
C ASN A 1030 20.20 17.84 -6.04
N TRP A 1031 21.20 18.17 -6.85
CA TRP A 1031 21.03 19.10 -7.98
C TRP A 1031 20.57 18.37 -9.24
N TYR A 1032 19.67 19.00 -9.99
CA TYR A 1032 19.16 18.56 -11.29
C TYR A 1032 19.21 19.75 -12.25
N TYR A 1033 19.38 19.53 -13.55
CA TYR A 1033 19.14 20.55 -14.58
C TYR A 1033 18.02 20.08 -15.50
N PHE A 1034 17.08 20.98 -15.80
CA PHE A 1034 15.96 20.70 -16.69
C PHE A 1034 16.14 21.37 -18.04
N SER A 1035 15.93 20.63 -19.13
CA SER A 1035 16.02 21.10 -20.52
C SER A 1035 14.85 22.01 -20.91
N ASN A 1036 14.83 22.48 -22.16
CA ASN A 1036 13.78 23.35 -22.69
C ASN A 1036 12.39 22.69 -22.75
N ASP A 1037 12.34 21.36 -22.86
CA ASP A 1037 11.13 20.54 -22.77
C ASP A 1037 10.86 20.01 -21.35
N GLY A 1038 11.58 20.51 -20.35
CA GLY A 1038 11.34 20.27 -18.92
C GLY A 1038 11.82 18.93 -18.38
N LYS A 1039 12.58 18.16 -19.16
CA LYS A 1039 13.16 16.87 -18.75
C LYS A 1039 14.47 17.07 -17.98
N ALA A 1040 14.72 16.26 -16.97
CA ALA A 1040 16.02 16.21 -16.31
C ALA A 1040 17.08 15.67 -17.29
N LEU A 1041 18.18 16.40 -17.44
CA LEU A 1041 19.32 15.92 -18.24
C LEU A 1041 20.03 14.75 -17.55
N LEU A 1042 20.63 13.88 -18.37
CA LEU A 1042 21.31 12.65 -17.96
C LEU A 1042 22.74 12.62 -18.52
N PHE A 1043 23.63 11.91 -17.83
CA PHE A 1043 25.02 11.63 -18.22
C PHE A 1043 25.84 12.89 -18.53
N ASP A 1044 26.82 12.81 -19.43
CA ASP A 1044 27.68 13.91 -19.83
C ASP A 1044 26.89 15.04 -20.52
N GLN A 1045 27.03 16.26 -20.02
CA GLN A 1045 26.35 17.46 -20.54
C GLN A 1045 27.30 18.65 -20.56
N VAL A 1046 27.08 19.58 -21.50
CA VAL A 1046 27.76 20.89 -21.52
C VAL A 1046 26.71 21.98 -21.34
N ILE A 1047 26.78 22.71 -20.22
CA ILE A 1047 25.76 23.70 -19.82
C ILE A 1047 26.46 25.03 -19.55
N ASN A 1048 26.16 26.06 -20.33
CA ASN A 1048 26.81 27.38 -20.24
C ASN A 1048 28.36 27.32 -20.31
N GLY A 1049 28.91 26.33 -21.02
CA GLY A 1049 30.36 26.06 -21.12
C GLY A 1049 30.93 25.15 -20.03
N GLN A 1050 30.13 24.76 -19.03
CA GLN A 1050 30.52 23.83 -17.96
C GLN A 1050 30.30 22.38 -18.38
N HIS A 1051 31.32 21.54 -18.23
CA HIS A 1051 31.26 20.09 -18.45
C HIS A 1051 30.80 19.38 -17.18
N LEU A 1052 29.54 18.95 -17.16
CA LEU A 1052 28.86 18.39 -16.00
C LEU A 1052 28.40 16.95 -16.27
N TYR A 1053 28.19 16.17 -15.20
CA TYR A 1053 27.62 14.82 -15.32
C TYR A 1053 26.42 14.65 -14.41
N PHE A 1054 25.37 14.01 -14.93
CA PHE A 1054 24.17 13.63 -14.20
C PHE A 1054 24.03 12.10 -14.20
N ASN A 1055 23.62 11.48 -13.09
CA ASN A 1055 23.38 10.03 -13.07
C ASN A 1055 22.10 9.66 -13.86
N TYR A 1056 21.79 8.36 -13.98
CA TYR A 1056 20.57 7.84 -14.63
C TYR A 1056 19.24 8.33 -14.01
N GLU A 1057 19.26 9.00 -12.86
CA GLU A 1057 18.08 9.62 -12.23
C GLU A 1057 17.99 11.13 -12.49
N GLY A 1058 19.00 11.73 -13.12
CA GLY A 1058 19.14 13.18 -13.35
C GLY A 1058 19.86 13.95 -12.24
N LYS A 1059 20.49 13.26 -11.28
CA LYS A 1059 21.22 13.90 -10.17
C LYS A 1059 22.64 14.27 -10.61
N GLN A 1060 23.03 15.55 -10.46
CA GLN A 1060 24.38 16.02 -10.74
C GLN A 1060 25.40 15.32 -9.83
N VAL A 1061 26.46 14.77 -10.41
CA VAL A 1061 27.60 14.23 -9.69
C VAL A 1061 28.54 15.38 -9.30
N LYS A 1062 28.92 15.44 -8.02
CA LYS A 1062 29.82 16.44 -7.44
C LYS A 1062 30.74 15.79 -6.43
N GLY A 1063 32.01 16.19 -6.40
CA GLY A 1063 33.03 15.70 -5.47
C GLY A 1063 33.40 14.23 -5.63
N ASN A 1064 33.09 13.62 -6.78
CA ASN A 1064 33.07 12.17 -6.97
C ASN A 1064 33.63 11.76 -8.33
N PHE A 1065 34.13 10.52 -8.39
CA PHE A 1065 34.57 9.88 -9.63
C PHE A 1065 33.40 9.25 -10.39
N VAL A 1066 33.48 9.28 -11.72
CA VAL A 1066 32.65 8.52 -12.65
C VAL A 1066 33.58 7.69 -13.54
N THR A 1067 33.43 6.37 -13.50
CA THR A 1067 34.00 5.45 -14.48
C THR A 1067 32.91 5.00 -15.45
N ASP A 1068 33.16 5.13 -16.75
CA ASP A 1068 32.32 4.64 -17.85
C ASP A 1068 33.21 4.43 -19.10
N TYR A 1069 32.62 4.24 -20.28
CA TYR A 1069 33.30 4.08 -21.57
C TYR A 1069 34.32 5.16 -21.97
N LYS A 1070 34.35 6.32 -21.31
CA LYS A 1070 35.35 7.39 -21.53
C LYS A 1070 36.56 7.26 -20.61
N GLY A 1071 36.53 6.35 -19.64
CA GLY A 1071 37.52 6.18 -18.58
C GLY A 1071 37.05 6.77 -17.25
N THR A 1072 37.84 6.58 -16.18
CA THR A 1072 37.56 7.20 -14.88
C THR A 1072 37.88 8.70 -14.91
N ARG A 1073 36.91 9.52 -14.51
CA ARG A 1073 36.92 10.99 -14.55
C ARG A 1073 36.40 11.56 -13.21
N TYR A 1074 36.82 12.75 -12.80
CA TYR A 1074 36.38 13.36 -11.53
C TYR A 1074 35.62 14.67 -11.74
N TYR A 1075 34.53 14.84 -10.99
CA TYR A 1075 33.73 16.06 -11.00
C TYR A 1075 33.87 16.81 -9.68
N ASP A 1076 34.15 18.09 -9.76
CA ASP A 1076 34.50 18.97 -8.64
C ASP A 1076 33.42 19.02 -7.53
N GLU A 1077 33.82 19.13 -6.27
CA GLU A 1077 32.91 19.16 -5.11
C GLU A 1077 31.98 20.38 -5.08
N ASN A 1078 32.49 21.56 -5.43
CA ASN A 1078 31.76 22.82 -5.24
C ASN A 1078 30.95 23.21 -6.49
N SER A 1079 31.53 23.03 -7.67
CA SER A 1079 30.90 23.33 -8.96
C SER A 1079 30.19 22.10 -9.57
N GLY A 1080 30.82 20.93 -9.53
CA GLY A 1080 30.44 19.77 -10.34
C GLY A 1080 31.07 19.77 -11.74
N GLU A 1081 32.03 20.66 -12.00
CA GLU A 1081 32.81 20.74 -13.23
C GLU A 1081 33.74 19.52 -13.41
N LEU A 1082 33.89 19.04 -14.64
CA LEU A 1082 34.90 18.03 -14.99
C LEU A 1082 36.32 18.58 -14.74
N VAL A 1083 37.08 17.87 -13.92
CA VAL A 1083 38.47 18.24 -13.61
C VAL A 1083 39.39 17.78 -14.75
N THR A 1084 39.96 18.73 -15.49
CA THR A 1084 40.89 18.52 -16.62
C THR A 1084 42.23 19.22 -16.39
N ASN A 1085 43.29 18.75 -17.09
CA ASN A 1085 44.61 19.40 -17.19
C ASN A 1085 45.24 19.86 -15.87
N GLN A 1086 45.05 19.12 -14.78
CA GLN A 1086 45.53 19.51 -13.44
C GLN A 1086 45.79 18.30 -12.54
N THR A 1087 46.54 18.51 -11.46
CA THR A 1087 46.79 17.49 -10.43
C THR A 1087 46.03 17.83 -9.16
N ARG A 1088 45.34 16.86 -8.56
CA ARG A 1088 44.62 17.02 -7.28
C ARG A 1088 44.87 15.83 -6.34
N THR A 1089 44.90 16.09 -5.04
CA THR A 1089 44.84 15.06 -4.01
C THR A 1089 43.38 14.91 -3.55
N ILE A 1090 42.82 13.71 -3.67
CA ILE A 1090 41.44 13.38 -3.33
C ILE A 1090 41.50 12.20 -2.35
N ASN A 1091 40.90 12.35 -1.17
CA ASN A 1091 40.90 11.35 -0.08
C ASN A 1091 42.30 10.77 0.27
N GLY A 1092 43.34 11.61 0.15
CA GLY A 1092 44.74 11.26 0.43
C GLY A 1092 45.53 10.67 -0.75
N VAL A 1093 44.87 10.33 -1.87
CA VAL A 1093 45.50 9.81 -3.09
C VAL A 1093 45.68 10.95 -4.10
N THR A 1094 46.82 11.01 -4.78
CA THR A 1094 47.11 12.08 -5.74
C THR A 1094 46.94 11.60 -7.17
N TYR A 1095 46.25 12.41 -7.97
CA TYR A 1095 45.83 12.10 -9.32
C TYR A 1095 46.18 13.24 -10.27
N HIS A 1096 46.66 12.91 -11.46
CA HIS A 1096 46.75 13.83 -12.59
C HIS A 1096 45.59 13.58 -13.56
N PHE A 1097 44.97 14.65 -14.03
CA PHE A 1097 43.84 14.62 -14.96
C PHE A 1097 44.25 15.15 -16.33
N ASP A 1098 44.02 14.37 -17.39
CA ASP A 1098 44.33 14.76 -18.78
C ASP A 1098 43.37 15.83 -19.33
N GLU A 1099 43.54 16.19 -20.62
CA GLU A 1099 42.68 17.16 -21.31
C GLU A 1099 41.21 16.70 -21.44
N ASN A 1100 40.96 15.39 -21.36
CA ASN A 1100 39.65 14.76 -21.39
C ASN A 1100 39.10 14.49 -19.97
N GLY A 1101 39.83 14.92 -18.94
CA GLY A 1101 39.52 14.71 -17.52
C GLY A 1101 39.70 13.28 -17.03
N ARG A 1102 40.45 12.43 -17.77
CA ARG A 1102 40.78 11.06 -17.35
C ARG A 1102 41.85 11.10 -16.27
N THR A 1103 41.63 10.31 -15.22
CA THR A 1103 42.55 10.23 -14.07
C THR A 1103 43.66 9.22 -14.28
N ASN A 1104 44.91 9.62 -14.00
CA ASN A 1104 46.03 8.72 -13.73
C ASN A 1104 46.52 8.94 -12.30
N GLN A 1105 46.79 7.87 -11.55
CA GLN A 1105 47.32 7.96 -10.18
C GLN A 1105 48.83 8.21 -10.23
N LEU A 1106 49.34 9.04 -9.32
CA LEU A 1106 50.77 9.37 -9.17
C LEU A 1106 51.42 8.65 -7.99
#